data_AF-A0A2G4JKV3-F1
#
_entry.id   AF-A0A2G4JKV3-F1
#
_cell.length_a   1.000
_cell.length_b   1.000
_cell.length_c   1.000
_cell.angle_alpha   90.00
_cell.angle_beta   90.00
_cell.angle_gamma   90.00
#
_symmetry.space_group_name_H-M   'P 1'
#
loop_
_entity.id
_entity.type
_entity.pdbx_description
1 polymer ?
#
loop_
_entity_poly.entity_id
_entity_poly.type
_entity_poly.pdbx_seq_one_letter_code
_entity_poly.pdbx_strand_id
1 'polypeptide(L)'
;MKKEIVVYAKAGLAAIALVVFGCLSFATAAEAQPPALSKDQRTLLQSVLNAVDAATAQPSSTEAPWPLHVMRASDGSHYLAFSIDSFGTAKLPPGPVLLYVRLATARPPDGATMTPERSPISEWLAGQRVDPRMLPGRGIAIGEMPAFGAGAIGVRGSTPSTGSMDLKLMALERERARQDKEDAAKQRRAELEGKETVLRGTVPFEDFDVRSHSFAADGRRIVSRALTAGPGDYDLFVAWADPAARRPVDTIHVSQMAVTLPIVTTDALATSSIIVADRITIRASPYTAAEQASHPYSIGLTEIVPARDAIFTRDDNLAVAFQVINARPSDSGKPDLRITFQIIRMDGERELSFASLNPQSYDHTSMPLDFDLRLGHPLLAAMSVPLATLPRGDYRLKIVATDRRAGTARTADTAFKVIGTPASLLAEAPALGRPFRREAAIEAQALAAVVLALTPDAASPALRRALEAAAGGRFVDLLLEEVVPENERASRVALTGLALYIIGDASAASQFQHALSLGAPPAAVQFLIGAVRASQNRDPDAIAAWELSASSGMAPGVVRPLLIEAYLRRGDADRAAALVPAEFTLRPTAGPWLRAQVAPHLAGGRDRDAIVVLDAHLSRTPDDGEARWLLLQALYGSIVRGAGGNRTRFTTAALAYIAAGGANAALVADWLAALGREGQ
;
A
#
# COMPACT_ATOMS: atom_id res chain seq x y z
N MET A 1 -26.92 -53.77 24.75
CA MET A 1 -25.79 -54.69 24.97
C MET A 1 -24.54 -53.97 24.48
N LYS A 2 -23.67 -53.50 25.38
CA LYS A 2 -22.44 -54.22 25.83
C LYS A 2 -21.50 -54.44 24.63
N LYS A 3 -20.22 -54.05 24.60
CA LYS A 3 -19.20 -53.70 25.61
C LYS A 3 -17.96 -53.23 24.82
N GLU A 4 -17.31 -52.12 25.20
CA GLU A 4 -15.98 -52.06 25.85
C GLU A 4 -14.76 -52.45 25.00
N ILE A 5 -13.84 -51.48 24.80
CA ILE A 5 -12.38 -51.48 25.12
C ILE A 5 -12.02 -49.97 25.26
N VAL A 6 -11.78 -49.27 26.39
CA VAL A 6 -10.86 -49.37 27.56
C VAL A 6 -9.38 -49.29 27.16
N VAL A 7 -8.41 -48.57 27.75
CA VAL A 7 -8.21 -47.48 28.74
C VAL A 7 -6.72 -47.06 28.56
N TYR A 8 -6.35 -45.80 28.84
CA TYR A 8 -5.10 -45.40 29.54
C TYR A 8 -5.29 -43.95 30.03
N ALA A 9 -5.88 -43.71 31.21
CA ALA A 9 -5.30 -43.69 32.56
C ALA A 9 -4.47 -42.42 32.88
N LYS A 10 -5.11 -41.53 33.65
CA LYS A 10 -4.53 -40.47 34.48
C LYS A 10 -3.76 -41.08 35.66
N ALA A 11 -2.64 -40.47 36.05
CA ALA A 11 -2.20 -40.41 37.45
C ALA A 11 -1.10 -39.34 37.62
N GLY A 12 -1.16 -38.54 38.69
CA GLY A 12 0.00 -37.82 39.22
C GLY A 12 -0.25 -36.36 39.62
N LEU A 13 -0.97 -36.15 40.73
CA LEU A 13 -0.98 -34.88 41.46
C LEU A 13 -0.56 -35.21 42.91
N ALA A 14 0.67 -34.86 43.29
CA ALA A 14 1.09 -34.66 44.69
C ALA A 14 2.52 -34.07 44.78
N ALA A 15 2.59 -32.91 45.43
CA ALA A 15 3.66 -32.44 46.33
C ALA A 15 5.12 -32.34 45.84
N ILE A 16 5.57 -31.11 45.54
CA ILE A 16 6.83 -30.56 46.06
C ILE A 16 6.62 -29.07 46.38
N ALA A 17 6.51 -28.77 47.68
CA ALA A 17 6.84 -27.46 48.23
C ALA A 17 8.32 -27.52 48.62
N LEU A 18 9.19 -26.77 47.94
CA LEU A 18 10.55 -26.50 48.42
C LEU A 18 11.10 -25.20 47.81
N VAL A 19 11.20 -24.19 48.67
CA VAL A 19 12.20 -23.10 48.73
C VAL A 19 12.91 -22.72 47.41
N VAL A 20 12.52 -21.59 46.82
CA VAL A 20 13.40 -20.76 45.99
C VAL A 20 13.45 -19.36 46.60
N PHE A 21 14.28 -19.22 47.63
CA PHE A 21 14.85 -17.94 48.03
C PHE A 21 16.17 -17.82 47.27
N GLY A 22 16.14 -17.18 46.10
CA GLY A 22 17.29 -17.10 45.19
C GLY A 22 17.38 -15.74 44.53
N CYS A 23 18.17 -14.86 45.13
CA CYS A 23 18.85 -13.70 44.54
C CYS A 23 18.08 -12.88 43.50
N LEU A 24 17.30 -11.90 43.98
CA LEU A 24 17.06 -10.66 43.26
C LEU A 24 18.41 -9.94 43.08
N SER A 25 19.12 -10.29 42.01
CA SER A 25 20.30 -9.56 41.56
C SER A 25 19.78 -8.28 40.89
N PHE A 26 19.80 -7.18 41.63
CA PHE A 26 19.60 -5.85 41.05
C PHE A 26 20.72 -5.63 40.04
N ALA A 27 20.38 -5.64 38.76
CA ALA A 27 21.29 -5.15 37.72
C ALA A 27 21.41 -3.64 37.92
N THR A 28 22.44 -3.21 38.65
CA THR A 28 22.90 -1.83 38.55
C THR A 28 23.24 -1.60 37.07
N ALA A 29 22.69 -0.55 36.46
CA ALA A 29 23.05 -0.16 35.11
C ALA A 29 24.58 -0.02 35.07
N ALA A 30 25.26 -1.04 34.54
CA ALA A 30 26.70 -1.05 34.44
C ALA A 30 27.05 0.15 33.56
N GLU A 31 27.78 1.10 34.14
CA GLU A 31 28.32 2.25 33.41
C GLU A 31 29.07 1.68 32.21
N ALA A 32 28.48 1.86 31.03
CA ALA A 32 28.91 1.13 29.85
C ALA A 32 30.30 1.65 29.48
N GLN A 33 31.33 0.86 29.78
CA GLN A 33 32.72 1.20 29.48
C GLN A 33 32.83 1.72 28.04
N PRO A 34 33.65 2.77 27.80
CA PRO A 34 33.83 3.32 26.48
C PRO A 34 34.26 2.20 25.51
N PRO A 35 33.74 2.19 24.27
CA PRO A 35 33.99 1.10 23.35
C PRO A 35 35.50 0.98 23.07
N ALA A 36 36.04 -0.22 23.26
CA ALA A 36 37.43 -0.52 22.94
C ALA A 36 37.61 -0.55 21.41
N LEU A 37 38.12 0.56 20.85
CA LEU A 37 38.40 0.69 19.43
C LEU A 37 39.82 0.22 19.08
N SER A 38 39.95 -0.54 17.99
CA SER A 38 41.26 -0.83 17.40
C SER A 38 41.92 0.44 16.84
N LYS A 39 43.23 0.40 16.60
CA LYS A 39 43.97 1.51 15.98
C LYS A 39 43.38 1.92 14.62
N ASP A 40 42.98 0.93 13.83
CA ASP A 40 42.40 1.16 12.50
C ASP A 40 41.00 1.78 12.61
N GLN A 41 40.18 1.31 13.55
CA GLN A 41 38.87 1.90 13.83
C GLN A 41 38.97 3.36 14.30
N ARG A 42 39.94 3.68 15.18
CA ARG A 42 40.21 5.06 15.61
C ARG A 42 40.62 5.95 14.45
N THR A 43 41.49 5.46 13.58
CA THR A 43 41.97 6.18 12.39
C THR A 43 40.82 6.45 11.41
N LEU A 44 39.96 5.45 11.19
CA LEU A 44 38.78 5.60 10.35
C LEU A 44 37.76 6.57 10.95
N LEU A 45 37.46 6.47 12.24
CA LEU A 45 36.56 7.39 12.93
C LEU A 45 37.07 8.84 12.86
N GLN A 46 38.38 9.05 13.05
CA GLN A 46 39.00 10.37 12.87
C GLN A 46 38.83 10.90 11.44
N SER A 47 38.95 10.03 10.44
CA SER A 47 38.76 10.42 9.04
C SER A 47 37.30 10.81 8.75
N VAL A 48 36.35 10.10 9.36
CA VAL A 48 34.92 10.42 9.28
C VAL A 48 34.62 11.77 9.95
N LEU A 49 35.19 12.04 11.13
CA LEU A 49 35.07 13.35 11.79
C LEU A 49 35.58 14.48 10.89
N ASN A 50 36.78 14.32 10.32
CA ASN A 50 37.36 15.32 9.43
C ASN A 50 36.47 15.57 8.20
N ALA A 51 35.83 14.52 7.67
CA ALA A 51 34.89 14.64 6.55
C ALA A 51 33.61 15.40 6.96
N VAL A 52 33.09 15.16 8.17
CA VAL A 52 31.94 15.91 8.69
C VAL A 52 32.30 17.38 8.94
N ASP A 53 33.46 17.67 9.53
CA ASP A 53 33.93 19.05 9.73
C ASP A 53 34.09 19.80 8.40
N ALA A 54 34.59 19.12 7.37
CA ALA A 54 34.66 19.66 6.01
C ALA A 54 33.27 19.93 5.43
N ALA A 55 32.29 19.05 5.68
CA ALA A 55 30.90 19.25 5.27
C ALA A 55 30.21 20.40 6.02
N THR A 56 30.52 20.62 7.30
CA THR A 56 29.99 21.76 8.09
C THR A 56 30.39 23.11 7.49
N ALA A 57 31.48 23.18 6.74
CA ALA A 57 31.88 24.40 6.04
C ALA A 57 31.07 24.66 4.75
N GLN A 58 30.31 23.67 4.27
CA GLN A 58 29.48 23.77 3.06
C GLN A 58 28.05 24.16 3.43
N PRO A 59 27.34 24.91 2.57
CA PRO A 59 25.91 25.18 2.79
C PRO A 59 25.13 23.87 2.75
N SER A 60 24.18 23.71 3.66
CA SER A 60 23.30 22.53 3.71
C SER A 60 22.61 22.34 2.37
N SER A 61 22.73 21.16 1.76
CA SER A 61 21.95 20.83 0.58
C SER A 61 20.48 20.74 0.97
N THR A 62 19.59 21.36 0.20
CA THR A 62 18.13 21.22 0.35
C THR A 62 17.63 19.81 0.01
N GLU A 63 18.48 18.94 -0.54
CA GLU A 63 18.18 17.56 -0.86
C GLU A 63 18.64 16.62 0.27
N ALA A 64 17.80 16.40 1.27
CA ALA A 64 17.94 15.22 2.12
C ALA A 64 16.70 14.32 1.94
N PRO A 65 16.80 13.24 1.15
CA PRO A 65 15.66 12.43 0.67
C PRO A 65 15.11 11.42 1.69
N TRP A 66 15.47 11.55 2.96
CA TRP A 66 15.21 10.54 3.99
C TRP A 66 14.22 11.01 5.07
N PRO A 67 13.43 10.10 5.64
CA PRO A 67 12.43 10.46 6.65
C PRO A 67 13.09 10.86 7.99
N LEU A 68 12.87 12.11 8.41
CA LEU A 68 13.11 12.59 9.77
C LEU A 68 11.78 12.95 10.43
N HIS A 69 11.55 12.39 11.60
CA HIS A 69 10.35 12.64 12.39
C HIS A 69 10.73 13.28 13.72
N VAL A 70 10.08 14.39 14.03
CA VAL A 70 10.28 15.15 15.27
C VAL A 70 9.09 14.90 16.19
N MET A 71 9.38 14.40 17.37
CA MET A 71 8.43 14.10 18.46
C MET A 71 8.82 14.87 19.72
N ARG A 72 7.95 14.88 20.73
CA ARG A 72 8.26 15.50 22.02
C ARG A 72 8.68 14.44 23.03
N ALA A 73 9.79 14.68 23.71
CA ALA A 73 10.22 13.88 24.85
C ALA A 73 9.56 14.38 26.15
N SER A 74 9.52 13.55 27.20
CA SER A 74 8.82 13.91 28.45
C SER A 74 9.46 15.07 29.20
N ASP A 75 10.76 15.30 29.00
CA ASP A 75 11.51 16.42 29.57
C ASP A 75 11.23 17.75 28.84
N GLY A 76 10.41 17.72 27.78
CA GLY A 76 10.11 18.87 26.95
C GLY A 76 11.12 19.12 25.83
N SER A 77 12.16 18.28 25.68
CA SER A 77 13.03 18.32 24.50
C SER A 77 12.33 17.71 23.27
N HIS A 78 12.96 17.83 22.11
CA HIS A 78 12.54 17.15 20.89
C HIS A 78 13.26 15.82 20.78
N TYR A 79 12.51 14.79 20.46
CA TYR A 79 13.01 13.49 20.07
C TYR A 79 13.03 13.41 18.54
N LEU A 80 14.21 13.32 17.95
CA LEU A 80 14.43 13.25 16.52
C LEU A 80 14.71 11.80 16.17
N ALA A 81 13.85 11.18 15.37
CA ALA A 81 14.03 9.82 14.87
C ALA A 81 14.12 9.83 13.35
N PHE A 82 15.14 9.16 12.81
CA PHE A 82 15.32 9.04 11.37
C PHE A 82 15.70 7.62 10.94
N SER A 83 15.43 7.32 9.68
CA SER A 83 15.84 6.07 9.03
C SER A 83 16.38 6.38 7.64
N ILE A 84 17.43 5.67 7.28
CA ILE A 84 18.24 5.94 6.09
C ILE A 84 18.49 4.61 5.41
N ASP A 85 18.17 4.52 4.13
CA ASP A 85 18.42 3.32 3.35
C ASP A 85 19.54 3.49 2.31
N SER A 86 19.92 4.73 2.03
CA SER A 86 20.93 5.14 1.06
C SER A 86 21.36 6.59 1.33
N PHE A 87 22.57 6.93 0.87
CA PHE A 87 23.12 8.29 0.99
C PHE A 87 23.34 8.83 -0.43
N GLY A 88 22.34 9.54 -0.97
CA GLY A 88 22.34 9.95 -2.38
C GLY A 88 22.35 8.71 -3.30
N THR A 89 23.37 8.59 -4.15
CA THR A 89 23.57 7.42 -5.02
C THR A 89 24.31 6.26 -4.34
N ALA A 90 24.87 6.47 -3.14
CA ALA A 90 25.66 5.46 -2.43
C ALA A 90 24.75 4.50 -1.65
N LYS A 91 24.86 3.20 -1.94
CA LYS A 91 24.19 2.12 -1.20
C LYS A 91 25.01 1.75 0.04
N LEU A 92 24.33 1.43 1.13
CA LEU A 92 24.97 0.88 2.32
C LEU A 92 25.63 -0.48 1.98
N PRO A 93 26.84 -0.75 2.49
CA PRO A 93 27.54 -2.01 2.25
C PRO A 93 26.81 -3.16 2.96
N PRO A 94 27.01 -4.42 2.51
CA PRO A 94 26.35 -5.58 3.12
C PRO A 94 26.86 -5.87 4.54
N GLY A 95 28.07 -5.43 4.90
CA GLY A 95 28.73 -5.64 6.19
C GLY A 95 28.30 -4.70 7.32
N PRO A 96 28.94 -4.75 8.50
CA PRO A 96 28.85 -3.67 9.48
C PRO A 96 29.33 -2.35 8.87
N VAL A 97 28.69 -1.24 9.23
CA VAL A 97 29.22 0.10 8.92
C VAL A 97 29.71 0.77 10.20
N LEU A 98 30.74 1.61 10.05
CA LEU A 98 31.02 2.65 11.03
C LEU A 98 30.05 3.79 10.73
N LEU A 99 29.18 4.09 11.68
CA LEU A 99 28.23 5.18 11.64
C LEU A 99 28.67 6.29 12.59
N TYR A 100 28.50 7.54 12.18
CA TYR A 100 28.69 8.72 12.98
C TYR A 100 27.52 9.69 12.77
N VAL A 101 27.00 10.26 13.85
CA VAL A 101 25.90 11.23 13.84
C VAL A 101 26.34 12.45 14.62
N ARG A 102 26.13 13.64 14.05
CA ARG A 102 26.35 14.92 14.73
C ARG A 102 25.17 15.85 14.51
N LEU A 103 24.65 16.45 15.58
CA LEU A 103 23.73 17.57 15.50
C LEU A 103 24.49 18.81 16.00
N ALA A 104 24.82 19.70 15.08
CA ALA A 104 25.50 20.96 15.35
C ALA A 104 24.51 22.11 15.31
N THR A 105 24.73 23.18 16.08
CA THR A 105 23.92 24.40 15.93
C THR A 105 24.12 25.01 14.55
N ALA A 106 23.03 25.38 13.89
CA ALA A 106 23.09 25.94 12.55
C ALA A 106 23.79 27.31 12.59
N ARG A 107 24.58 27.59 11.55
CA ARG A 107 25.28 28.88 11.45
C ARG A 107 24.27 30.01 11.24
N PRO A 108 24.29 31.09 12.03
CA PRO A 108 23.39 32.20 11.82
C PRO A 108 23.65 32.83 10.43
N PRO A 109 22.59 33.19 9.69
CA PRO A 109 22.71 33.72 8.32
C PRO A 109 23.51 35.03 8.26
N ASP A 110 23.53 35.80 9.35
CA ASP A 110 24.21 37.09 9.45
C ASP A 110 25.73 37.00 9.67
N GLY A 111 26.31 35.80 9.65
CA GLY A 111 27.74 35.60 9.80
C GLY A 111 28.28 35.94 11.20
N ALA A 112 27.40 36.05 12.20
CA ALA A 112 27.80 36.26 13.58
C ALA A 112 28.81 35.17 14.02
N THR A 113 29.91 35.59 14.64
CA THR A 113 30.96 34.70 15.13
C THR A 113 30.39 33.79 16.21
N MET A 114 30.06 32.55 15.85
CA MET A 114 29.77 31.50 16.82
C MET A 114 31.07 31.01 17.46
N THR A 115 31.01 30.77 18.77
CA THR A 115 32.06 30.01 19.45
C THR A 115 32.16 28.64 18.76
N PRO A 116 33.34 28.20 18.30
CA PRO A 116 33.49 26.91 17.67
C PRO A 116 33.07 25.81 18.65
N GLU A 117 32.08 25.01 18.23
CA GLU A 117 31.65 23.82 18.93
C GLU A 117 32.81 22.82 18.99
N ARG A 118 33.13 22.32 20.19
CA ARG A 118 34.20 21.33 20.37
C ARG A 118 33.63 19.92 20.28
N SER A 119 34.18 19.09 19.40
CA SER A 119 33.77 17.68 19.27
C SER A 119 34.28 16.85 20.46
N PRO A 120 33.41 16.29 21.32
CA PRO A 120 33.82 15.45 22.44
C PRO A 120 34.48 14.15 21.98
N ILE A 121 34.11 13.63 20.81
CA ILE A 121 34.71 12.42 20.24
C ILE A 121 36.13 12.73 19.72
N SER A 122 36.34 13.88 19.09
CA SER A 122 37.67 14.34 18.68
C SER A 122 38.62 14.51 19.88
N GLU A 123 38.16 15.16 20.96
CA GLU A 123 38.92 15.30 22.21
C GLU A 123 39.26 13.93 22.83
N TRP A 124 38.32 12.98 22.81
CA TRP A 124 38.54 11.61 23.27
C TRP A 124 39.56 10.85 22.42
N LEU A 125 39.46 10.93 21.09
CA LEU A 125 40.43 10.31 20.18
C LEU A 125 41.85 10.88 20.38
N ALA A 126 41.94 12.17 20.73
CA ALA A 126 43.18 12.85 21.08
C ALA A 126 43.70 12.51 22.50
N GLY A 127 42.96 11.73 23.30
CA GLY A 127 43.32 11.38 24.67
C GLY A 127 43.14 12.53 25.68
N GLN A 128 42.45 13.60 25.29
CA GLN A 128 42.13 14.73 26.17
C GLN A 128 40.91 14.44 27.05
N ARG A 129 40.13 13.41 26.71
CA ARG A 129 38.94 12.97 27.44
C ARG A 129 38.96 11.45 27.62
N VAL A 130 38.37 10.96 28.72
CA VAL A 130 38.34 9.51 29.06
C VAL A 130 37.17 8.79 28.40
N ASP A 131 36.03 9.46 28.25
CA ASP A 131 34.80 8.92 27.68
C ASP A 131 34.34 9.77 26.48
N PRO A 132 34.13 9.19 25.29
CA PRO A 132 33.63 9.92 24.13
C PRO A 132 32.17 10.34 24.27
N ARG A 133 31.40 9.71 25.17
CA ARG A 133 30.00 10.03 25.36
C ARG A 133 29.88 11.32 26.16
N MET A 134 28.96 12.15 25.71
CA MET A 134 28.41 13.21 26.54
C MET A 134 27.59 12.53 27.64
N LEU A 135 28.17 12.38 28.85
CA LEU A 135 27.36 12.09 30.03
C LEU A 135 26.31 13.19 30.13
N PRO A 136 25.00 12.87 30.13
CA PRO A 136 23.97 13.87 30.14
C PRO A 136 24.16 14.77 31.36
N GLY A 137 24.28 16.08 31.12
CA GLY A 137 24.04 17.06 32.15
C GLY A 137 22.56 17.05 32.50
N ARG A 138 22.16 16.17 33.42
CA ARG A 138 20.78 15.85 33.86
C ARG A 138 19.92 15.08 32.85
N GLY A 139 19.46 13.91 33.29
CA GLY A 139 18.17 13.30 32.95
C GLY A 139 17.95 12.88 31.49
N ILE A 140 17.96 11.56 31.25
CA ILE A 140 17.71 10.85 29.98
C ILE A 140 18.98 10.64 29.16
N ALA A 141 19.31 9.37 28.92
CA ALA A 141 20.37 8.99 28.00
C ALA A 141 19.96 9.44 26.59
N ILE A 142 20.93 10.02 25.89
CA ILE A 142 20.87 10.33 24.46
C ILE A 142 20.04 9.28 23.69
N GLY A 143 18.96 9.70 23.06
CA GLY A 143 18.14 8.83 22.18
C GLY A 143 17.16 7.89 22.89
N GLU A 144 17.06 7.89 24.22
CA GLU A 144 16.00 7.20 24.92
C GLU A 144 14.72 8.03 24.91
N MET A 145 13.66 7.45 24.36
CA MET A 145 12.34 7.94 24.67
C MET A 145 11.96 7.35 26.04
N PRO A 146 11.46 8.16 26.98
CA PRO A 146 11.21 7.71 28.35
C PRO A 146 10.41 6.42 28.38
N ALA A 147 10.82 5.44 29.20
CA ALA A 147 10.06 4.21 29.39
C ALA A 147 8.60 4.56 29.77
N PHE A 148 7.69 4.16 28.89
CA PHE A 148 6.27 4.49 28.94
C PHE A 148 5.60 3.69 30.06
N GLY A 149 4.61 4.30 30.74
CA GLY A 149 3.59 3.53 31.44
C GLY A 149 2.93 2.54 30.48
N ALA A 150 2.47 1.39 30.96
CA ALA A 150 2.04 0.25 30.14
C ALA A 150 0.77 0.49 29.28
N GLY A 151 0.33 1.73 29.08
CA GLY A 151 -1.00 2.00 28.60
C GLY A 151 -1.18 3.32 27.85
N ALA A 152 -1.06 3.31 26.52
CA ALA A 152 -1.59 4.40 25.69
C ALA A 152 -1.82 4.01 24.22
N ILE A 153 -2.30 2.81 23.90
CA ILE A 153 -2.62 2.48 22.51
C ILE A 153 -4.06 1.96 22.40
N GLY A 154 -4.95 2.80 21.86
CA GLY A 154 -6.30 2.44 21.44
C GLY A 154 -6.35 1.85 20.02
N VAL A 155 -5.46 0.91 19.68
CA VAL A 155 -5.59 0.16 18.41
C VAL A 155 -6.72 -0.84 18.60
N ARG A 156 -7.94 -0.48 18.16
CA ARG A 156 -9.05 -1.43 18.08
C ARG A 156 -8.72 -2.47 17.00
N GLY A 157 -8.20 -3.62 17.43
CA GLY A 157 -7.91 -4.76 16.56
C GLY A 157 -7.44 -6.04 17.25
N SER A 158 -6.96 -6.01 18.50
CA SER A 158 -6.50 -7.22 19.20
C SER A 158 -6.62 -7.09 20.72
N THR A 159 -7.28 -8.06 21.38
CA THR A 159 -7.39 -8.17 22.85
C THR A 159 -6.13 -8.79 23.47
N PRO A 160 -5.43 -8.12 24.43
CA PRO A 160 -4.41 -8.76 25.26
C PRO A 160 -4.91 -9.09 26.68
N SER A 161 -4.33 -10.13 27.29
CA SER A 161 -4.66 -10.62 28.63
C SER A 161 -3.87 -9.88 29.72
N THR A 162 -4.59 -9.47 30.77
CA THR A 162 -4.09 -8.62 31.87
C THR A 162 -3.84 -9.48 33.11
N GLY A 163 -2.63 -9.48 33.66
CA GLY A 163 -2.39 -10.15 34.95
C GLY A 163 -0.97 -10.08 35.53
N SER A 164 0.06 -9.78 34.72
CA SER A 164 1.46 -9.87 35.17
C SER A 164 2.27 -8.56 35.09
N MET A 165 1.71 -7.45 34.60
CA MET A 165 2.49 -6.24 34.28
C MET A 165 2.52 -5.17 35.38
N ASP A 166 1.56 -5.13 36.30
CA ASP A 166 1.48 -4.11 37.37
C ASP A 166 2.67 -4.10 38.32
N LEU A 167 3.23 -5.27 38.65
CA LEU A 167 4.34 -5.37 39.61
C LEU A 167 5.66 -4.83 39.08
N LYS A 168 5.88 -4.89 37.75
CA LYS A 168 7.10 -4.35 37.13
C LYS A 168 7.04 -2.83 37.00
N LEU A 169 5.84 -2.26 36.82
CA LEU A 169 5.63 -0.83 36.72
C LEU A 169 5.91 -0.11 38.05
N MET A 170 5.40 -0.66 39.18
CA MET A 170 5.67 -0.10 40.51
C MET A 170 7.15 -0.12 40.91
N ALA A 171 7.93 -1.08 40.40
CA ALA A 171 9.38 -1.13 40.66
C ALA A 171 10.11 0.00 39.93
N LEU A 172 9.67 0.35 38.72
CA LEU A 172 10.27 1.40 37.89
C LEU A 172 9.95 2.80 38.42
N GLU A 173 8.73 3.01 38.95
CA GLU A 173 8.33 4.27 39.59
C GLU A 173 9.10 4.56 40.89
N ARG A 174 9.38 3.53 41.69
CA ARG A 174 10.18 3.67 42.92
C ARG A 174 11.63 4.07 42.63
N GLU A 175 12.20 3.58 41.52
CA GLU A 175 13.56 3.93 41.12
C GLU A 175 13.65 5.40 40.71
N ARG A 176 12.68 5.90 39.94
CA ARG A 176 12.60 7.33 39.57
C ARG A 176 12.49 8.23 40.80
N ALA A 177 11.60 7.90 41.73
CA ALA A 177 11.43 8.69 42.96
C ALA A 177 12.70 8.71 43.85
N ARG A 178 13.55 7.69 43.77
CA ARG A 178 14.87 7.66 44.42
C ARG A 178 15.85 8.59 43.73
N GLN A 179 15.89 8.53 42.39
CA GLN A 179 16.76 9.35 41.56
C GLN A 179 16.46 10.86 41.74
N ASP A 180 15.19 11.23 41.74
CA ASP A 180 14.76 12.63 41.95
C ASP A 180 15.21 13.17 43.33
N LYS A 181 15.20 12.33 44.37
CA LYS A 181 15.67 12.72 45.71
C LYS A 181 17.19 12.89 45.77
N GLU A 182 17.94 12.02 45.10
CA GLU A 182 19.40 12.13 45.01
C GLU A 182 19.82 13.38 44.21
N ASP A 183 19.07 13.69 43.16
CA ASP A 183 19.32 14.87 42.32
C ASP A 183 19.01 16.16 43.07
N ALA A 184 17.89 16.23 43.79
CA ALA A 184 17.57 17.38 44.66
C ALA A 184 18.65 17.61 45.74
N ALA A 185 19.23 16.53 46.29
CA ALA A 185 20.31 16.61 47.27
C ALA A 185 21.63 17.10 46.64
N LYS A 186 21.99 16.61 45.44
CA LYS A 186 23.15 17.12 44.67
C LYS A 186 22.98 18.57 44.28
N GLN A 187 21.76 19.00 43.97
CA GLN A 187 21.45 20.38 43.60
C GLN A 187 21.68 21.33 44.77
N ARG A 188 21.16 21.00 45.95
CA ARG A 188 21.43 21.75 47.18
C ARG A 188 22.93 21.82 47.49
N ARG A 189 23.66 20.73 47.22
CA ARG A 189 25.12 20.70 47.41
C ARG A 189 25.88 21.57 46.41
N ALA A 190 25.47 21.59 45.15
CA ALA A 190 26.06 22.44 44.11
C ALA A 190 25.74 23.94 44.31
N GLU A 191 24.55 24.26 44.84
CA GLU A 191 24.16 25.63 45.22
C GLU A 191 24.97 26.13 46.43
N LEU A 192 25.33 25.24 47.36
CA LEU A 192 26.18 25.57 48.52
C LEU A 192 27.67 25.72 48.17
N GLU A 193 28.14 25.17 47.04
CA GLU A 193 29.56 25.16 46.64
C GLU A 193 29.98 26.33 45.71
N GLY A 194 29.11 27.33 45.48
CA GLY A 194 29.50 28.63 44.90
C GLY A 194 30.45 28.55 43.69
N LYS A 195 30.03 27.89 42.60
CA LYS A 195 30.87 27.72 41.40
C LYS A 195 30.69 28.86 40.41
N GLU A 196 31.80 29.56 40.19
CA GLU A 196 32.08 30.46 39.08
C GLU A 196 31.56 29.88 37.75
N THR A 197 30.75 30.66 37.04
CA THR A 197 30.18 30.31 35.73
C THR A 197 31.29 30.28 34.68
N VAL A 198 32.00 29.15 34.61
CA VAL A 198 32.79 28.80 33.42
C VAL A 198 31.85 28.87 32.23
N LEU A 199 32.13 29.76 31.28
CA LEU A 199 31.49 29.80 29.96
C LEU A 199 31.73 28.44 29.30
N ARG A 200 30.83 27.48 29.54
CA ARG A 200 30.84 26.17 28.90
C ARG A 200 30.57 26.44 27.43
N GLY A 201 31.57 26.23 26.58
CA GLY A 201 31.36 26.24 25.14
C GLY A 201 30.22 25.28 24.79
N THR A 202 29.38 25.66 23.83
CA THR A 202 28.34 24.78 23.29
C THR A 202 29.02 23.54 22.74
N VAL A 203 28.59 22.36 23.20
CA VAL A 203 29.11 21.07 22.72
C VAL A 203 28.02 20.48 21.83
N PRO A 204 28.35 20.05 20.60
CA PRO A 204 27.36 19.43 19.73
C PRO A 204 26.94 18.09 20.31
N PHE A 205 25.77 17.65 19.90
CA PHE A 205 25.41 16.25 20.08
C PHE A 205 26.23 15.42 19.09
N GLU A 206 26.92 14.38 19.58
CA GLU A 206 27.63 13.42 18.74
C GLU A 206 27.46 12.00 19.26
N ASP A 207 27.30 11.05 18.34
CA ASP A 207 27.25 9.62 18.63
C ASP A 207 27.90 8.82 17.49
N PHE A 208 28.40 7.63 17.80
CA PHE A 208 28.99 6.73 16.80
C PHE A 208 28.78 5.26 17.15
N ASP A 209 28.68 4.44 16.11
CA ASP A 209 28.58 2.99 16.22
C ASP A 209 29.47 2.32 15.18
N VAL A 210 30.42 1.51 15.64
CA VAL A 210 31.39 0.81 14.78
C VAL A 210 30.86 -0.53 14.24
N ARG A 211 29.66 -0.96 14.67
CA ARG A 211 29.02 -2.22 14.27
C ARG A 211 27.53 -2.00 14.00
N SER A 212 27.16 -0.92 13.34
CA SER A 212 25.75 -0.67 13.03
C SER A 212 25.24 -1.75 12.07
N HIS A 213 24.20 -2.46 12.50
CA HIS A 213 23.56 -3.53 11.73
C HIS A 213 22.03 -3.40 11.74
N SER A 214 21.49 -2.27 11.29
CA SER A 214 20.04 -2.13 11.19
C SER A 214 19.54 -2.68 9.84
N PHE A 215 18.35 -3.30 9.88
CA PHE A 215 17.67 -3.83 8.72
C PHE A 215 16.21 -3.36 8.73
N ALA A 216 15.67 -3.03 7.56
CA ALA A 216 14.25 -2.81 7.37
C ALA A 216 13.48 -4.14 7.38
N ALA A 217 12.15 -4.07 7.44
CA ALA A 217 11.29 -5.25 7.48
C ALA A 217 11.40 -6.16 6.23
N ASP A 218 11.80 -5.58 5.10
CA ASP A 218 12.07 -6.26 3.82
C ASP A 218 13.47 -6.92 3.76
N GLY A 219 14.25 -6.84 4.84
CA GLY A 219 15.62 -7.38 4.92
C GLY A 219 16.70 -6.47 4.33
N ARG A 220 16.33 -5.28 3.84
CA ARG A 220 17.28 -4.31 3.31
C ARG A 220 18.07 -3.63 4.43
N ARG A 221 19.32 -3.25 4.14
CA ARG A 221 20.14 -2.48 5.07
C ARG A 221 19.59 -1.07 5.25
N ILE A 222 19.46 -0.66 6.50
CA ILE A 222 19.16 0.72 6.86
C ILE A 222 20.11 1.17 7.97
N VAL A 223 20.16 2.48 8.19
CA VAL A 223 20.67 3.10 9.40
C VAL A 223 19.50 3.80 10.05
N SER A 224 19.21 3.47 11.31
CA SER A 224 18.18 4.17 12.07
C SER A 224 18.73 4.58 13.42
N ARG A 225 18.49 5.84 13.79
CA ARG A 225 18.96 6.44 15.03
C ARG A 225 17.93 7.43 15.56
N ALA A 226 18.05 7.69 16.85
CA ALA A 226 17.39 8.81 17.48
C ALA A 226 18.34 9.61 18.35
N LEU A 227 18.00 10.87 18.53
CA LEU A 227 18.69 11.80 19.40
C LEU A 227 17.67 12.77 20.02
N THR A 228 18.06 13.42 21.11
CA THR A 228 17.25 14.44 21.77
C THR A 228 17.93 15.80 21.69
N ALA A 229 17.16 16.85 21.44
CA ALA A 229 17.67 18.21 21.32
C ALA A 229 16.66 19.25 21.80
N GLY A 230 17.18 20.34 22.37
CA GLY A 230 16.37 21.51 22.71
C GLY A 230 15.86 22.24 21.45
N PRO A 231 14.98 23.24 21.61
CA PRO A 231 14.58 24.09 20.49
C PRO A 231 15.77 24.85 19.90
N GLY A 232 15.70 25.18 18.61
CA GLY A 232 16.75 25.89 17.89
C GLY A 232 16.89 25.43 16.44
N ASP A 233 17.80 26.07 15.71
CA ASP A 233 18.17 25.68 14.36
C ASP A 233 19.46 24.87 14.40
N TYR A 234 19.47 23.74 13.69
CA TYR A 234 20.54 22.76 13.71
C TYR A 234 20.88 22.27 12.31
N ASP A 235 22.11 21.78 12.14
CA ASP A 235 22.52 20.94 11.03
C ASP A 235 22.74 19.51 11.54
N LEU A 236 21.96 18.56 11.02
CA LEU A 236 22.13 17.13 11.27
C LEU A 236 23.04 16.53 10.22
N PHE A 237 24.21 16.07 10.66
CA PHE A 237 25.16 15.30 9.88
C PHE A 237 25.04 13.83 10.23
N VAL A 238 24.95 12.99 9.21
CA VAL A 238 25.15 11.55 9.36
C VAL A 238 26.21 11.12 8.37
N ALA A 239 27.19 10.40 8.87
CA ALA A 239 28.29 9.88 8.08
C ALA A 239 28.44 8.38 8.30
N TRP A 240 28.85 7.66 7.26
CA TRP A 240 29.20 6.27 7.38
C TRP A 240 30.41 5.90 6.54
N ALA A 241 31.07 4.80 6.91
CA ALA A 241 32.16 4.18 6.16
C ALA A 241 32.07 2.64 6.23
N ASP A 242 32.57 1.96 5.19
CA ASP A 242 32.74 0.50 5.17
C ASP A 242 34.11 0.13 5.78
N PRO A 243 34.16 -0.35 7.03
CA PRO A 243 35.42 -0.74 7.67
C PRO A 243 36.04 -1.99 7.03
N ALA A 244 35.30 -2.77 6.25
CA ALA A 244 35.79 -3.98 5.58
C ALA A 244 36.37 -3.72 4.19
N ALA A 245 36.19 -2.51 3.64
CA ALA A 245 36.75 -2.15 2.34
C ALA A 245 38.28 -2.17 2.37
N ARG A 246 38.91 -2.42 1.21
CA ARG A 246 40.39 -2.39 1.07
C ARG A 246 40.99 -1.03 1.45
N ARG A 247 40.22 0.05 1.20
CA ARG A 247 40.53 1.42 1.59
C ARG A 247 39.29 2.04 2.22
N PRO A 248 39.07 1.87 3.53
CA PRO A 248 37.85 2.34 4.20
C PRO A 248 37.61 3.85 4.09
N VAL A 249 38.68 4.64 4.03
CA VAL A 249 38.60 6.10 3.92
C VAL A 249 37.97 6.54 2.59
N ASP A 250 38.14 5.77 1.52
CA ASP A 250 37.54 6.05 0.20
C ASP A 250 36.03 5.74 0.17
N THR A 251 35.48 5.16 1.24
CA THR A 251 34.06 4.81 1.39
C THR A 251 33.31 5.73 2.35
N ILE A 252 33.93 6.85 2.77
CA ILE A 252 33.28 7.80 3.65
C ILE A 252 32.22 8.57 2.88
N HIS A 253 30.99 8.51 3.36
CA HIS A 253 29.88 9.30 2.86
C HIS A 253 29.32 10.16 3.99
N VAL A 254 29.01 11.41 3.69
CA VAL A 254 28.40 12.37 4.62
C VAL A 254 27.12 12.90 3.99
N SER A 255 26.03 12.93 4.75
CA SER A 255 24.78 13.59 4.40
C SER A 255 24.44 14.62 5.48
N GLN A 256 23.92 15.76 5.05
CA GLN A 256 23.60 16.90 5.89
C GLN A 256 22.14 17.31 5.67
N MET A 257 21.46 17.69 6.75
CA MET A 257 20.10 18.20 6.70
C MET A 257 19.91 19.32 7.72
N ALA A 258 19.38 20.46 7.28
CA ALA A 258 18.97 21.52 8.18
C ALA A 258 17.70 21.11 8.94
N VAL A 259 17.67 21.34 10.25
CA VAL A 259 16.58 20.97 11.15
C VAL A 259 16.23 22.15 12.05
N THR A 260 14.99 22.63 11.95
CA THR A 260 14.44 23.63 12.88
C THR A 260 13.57 22.93 13.91
N LEU A 261 13.93 23.08 15.18
CA LEU A 261 13.20 22.55 16.32
C LEU A 261 12.43 23.68 17.02
N PRO A 262 11.10 23.66 17.01
CA PRO A 262 10.28 24.77 17.47
C PRO A 262 10.42 25.00 18.98
N ILE A 263 10.31 26.24 19.46
CA ILE A 263 10.31 26.53 20.89
C ILE A 263 9.10 25.86 21.57
N VAL A 264 9.35 25.02 22.57
CA VAL A 264 8.35 24.15 23.23
C VAL A 264 7.43 24.92 24.21
N THR A 265 7.46 26.25 24.19
CA THR A 265 6.74 27.11 25.15
C THR A 265 5.28 27.32 24.81
N THR A 266 4.74 26.71 23.75
CA THR A 266 3.34 26.95 23.39
C THR A 266 2.45 26.00 24.18
N ASP A 267 1.62 26.51 25.10
CA ASP A 267 0.51 25.75 25.72
C ASP A 267 -0.60 25.36 24.71
N ALA A 268 -0.42 25.70 23.43
CA ALA A 268 -1.34 25.40 22.36
C ALA A 268 -1.28 23.92 21.93
N LEU A 269 -2.45 23.37 21.63
CA LEU A 269 -2.61 22.04 21.05
C LEU A 269 -1.80 21.92 19.75
N ALA A 270 -0.92 20.94 19.70
CA ALA A 270 -0.06 20.67 18.56
C ALA A 270 0.01 19.17 18.25
N THR A 271 0.66 18.82 17.16
CA THR A 271 0.98 17.43 16.78
C THR A 271 2.46 17.33 16.45
N SER A 272 3.06 16.16 16.69
CA SER A 272 4.40 15.83 16.17
C SER A 272 4.39 15.71 14.64
N SER A 273 5.54 15.42 14.05
CA SER A 273 5.59 14.88 12.68
C SER A 273 4.66 13.67 12.55
N ILE A 274 4.00 13.54 11.40
CA ILE A 274 3.22 12.35 11.06
C ILE A 274 4.17 11.31 10.48
N ILE A 275 4.29 10.18 11.17
CA ILE A 275 5.04 9.03 10.69
C ILE A 275 4.12 8.21 9.79
N VAL A 276 4.35 8.27 8.49
CA VAL A 276 3.77 7.32 7.54
C VAL A 276 4.52 6.00 7.69
N ALA A 277 3.79 4.90 7.88
CA ALA A 277 4.34 3.62 8.29
C ALA A 277 3.86 2.48 7.39
N ASP A 278 4.75 1.53 7.11
CA ASP A 278 4.39 0.25 6.48
C ASP A 278 3.61 -0.62 7.48
N ARG A 279 3.98 -0.51 8.76
CA ARG A 279 3.42 -1.35 9.82
C ARG A 279 3.50 -0.68 11.18
N ILE A 280 2.46 -0.89 11.98
CA ILE A 280 2.42 -0.55 13.41
C ILE A 280 2.06 -1.81 14.16
N THR A 281 2.92 -2.24 15.08
CA THR A 281 2.74 -3.45 15.91
C THR A 281 2.84 -3.14 17.38
N ILE A 282 2.20 -3.95 18.23
CA ILE A 282 2.33 -3.88 19.68
C ILE A 282 3.20 -5.05 20.13
N ARG A 283 4.29 -4.73 20.83
CA ARG A 283 5.25 -5.69 21.37
C ARG A 283 4.79 -6.24 22.72
N ALA A 284 5.23 -7.45 23.03
CA ALA A 284 4.93 -8.10 24.31
C ALA A 284 5.72 -7.53 25.49
N SER A 285 6.89 -6.93 25.23
CA SER A 285 7.76 -6.30 26.23
C SER A 285 8.50 -5.11 25.61
N PRO A 286 8.88 -4.10 26.42
CA PRO A 286 9.70 -2.99 25.95
C PRO A 286 11.10 -3.48 25.53
N TYR A 287 11.84 -2.66 24.78
CA TYR A 287 13.27 -2.92 24.52
C TYR A 287 14.06 -2.67 25.81
N THR A 288 15.19 -3.36 25.94
CA THR A 288 16.21 -2.94 26.92
C THR A 288 16.81 -1.59 26.49
N ALA A 289 17.39 -0.85 27.44
CA ALA A 289 18.07 0.43 27.15
C ALA A 289 19.07 0.32 25.99
N ALA A 290 19.85 -0.76 25.95
CA ALA A 290 20.83 -1.01 24.90
C ALA A 290 20.20 -1.26 23.51
N GLU A 291 19.05 -1.96 23.47
CA GLU A 291 18.34 -2.23 22.22
C GLU A 291 17.57 -1.00 21.72
N GLN A 292 17.02 -0.18 22.62
CA GLN A 292 16.18 0.97 22.28
C GLN A 292 16.89 1.95 21.33
N ALA A 293 18.22 2.11 21.48
CA ALA A 293 19.04 2.93 20.58
C ALA A 293 19.01 2.48 19.11
N SER A 294 18.76 1.19 18.85
CA SER A 294 18.60 0.61 17.50
C SER A 294 17.15 0.59 17.01
N HIS A 295 16.20 0.96 17.87
CA HIS A 295 14.76 0.97 17.58
C HIS A 295 14.14 2.35 17.88
N PRO A 296 14.56 3.41 17.16
CA PRO A 296 14.13 4.78 17.46
C PRO A 296 12.64 5.04 17.24
N TYR A 297 11.96 4.16 16.50
CA TYR A 297 10.51 4.23 16.29
C TYR A 297 9.72 3.29 17.23
N SER A 298 10.36 2.79 18.28
CA SER A 298 9.69 2.03 19.34
C SER A 298 9.23 2.96 20.46
N ILE A 299 7.90 3.17 20.52
CA ILE A 299 7.21 4.06 21.44
C ILE A 299 6.47 3.25 22.49
N GLY A 300 7.16 2.99 23.61
CA GLY A 300 6.68 2.10 24.65
C GLY A 300 6.64 0.67 24.15
N LEU A 301 5.42 0.12 24.05
CA LEU A 301 5.19 -1.17 23.42
C LEU A 301 4.86 -1.04 21.93
N THR A 302 4.63 0.17 21.41
CA THR A 302 4.39 0.37 19.98
C THR A 302 5.69 0.26 19.22
N GLU A 303 5.75 -0.58 18.21
CA GLU A 303 6.81 -0.55 17.21
C GLU A 303 6.21 -0.01 15.91
N ILE A 304 6.74 1.13 15.48
CA ILE A 304 6.37 1.75 14.20
C ILE A 304 7.50 1.44 13.23
N VAL A 305 7.16 0.88 12.07
CA VAL A 305 8.10 0.71 10.96
C VAL A 305 7.76 1.80 9.95
N PRO A 306 8.53 2.90 9.89
CA PRO A 306 8.28 3.97 8.93
C PRO A 306 8.29 3.42 7.50
N ALA A 307 7.38 3.92 6.68
CA ALA A 307 7.35 3.59 5.27
C ALA A 307 8.61 4.17 4.61
N ARG A 308 9.18 3.41 3.70
CA ARG A 308 10.34 3.86 2.92
C ARG A 308 10.01 5.12 2.13
N ASP A 309 8.87 5.07 1.47
CA ASP A 309 8.26 6.15 0.72
C ASP A 309 6.77 6.17 1.04
N ALA A 310 6.08 7.23 0.62
CA ALA A 310 4.63 7.30 0.76
C ALA A 310 3.92 6.72 -0.48
N ILE A 311 4.48 5.68 -1.11
CA ILE A 311 3.94 5.05 -2.32
C ILE A 311 3.42 3.65 -1.96
N PHE A 312 2.11 3.50 -2.00
CA PHE A 312 1.41 2.30 -1.60
C PHE A 312 0.71 1.65 -2.78
N THR A 313 0.52 0.34 -2.70
CA THR A 313 -0.36 -0.41 -3.58
C THR A 313 -1.75 -0.54 -2.97
N ARG A 314 -2.73 -1.01 -3.74
CA ARG A 314 -4.08 -1.28 -3.24
C ARG A 314 -4.14 -2.45 -2.25
N ASP A 315 -3.13 -3.31 -2.26
CA ASP A 315 -3.03 -4.46 -1.37
C ASP A 315 -2.40 -4.08 -0.01
N ASP A 316 -1.84 -2.87 0.09
CA ASP A 316 -1.21 -2.36 1.30
C ASP A 316 -2.21 -1.72 2.27
N ASN A 317 -1.73 -1.48 3.48
CA ASN A 317 -2.40 -0.65 4.47
C ASN A 317 -1.65 0.68 4.60
N LEU A 318 -2.38 1.79 4.56
CA LEU A 318 -1.84 3.08 5.01
C LEU A 318 -1.87 3.08 6.54
N ALA A 319 -0.70 3.03 7.17
CA ALA A 319 -0.57 3.26 8.60
C ALA A 319 0.06 4.61 8.88
N VAL A 320 -0.45 5.31 9.90
CA VAL A 320 0.14 6.56 10.38
C VAL A 320 0.21 6.59 11.90
N ALA A 321 1.26 7.21 12.43
CA ALA A 321 1.43 7.46 13.86
C ALA A 321 1.95 8.87 14.12
N PHE A 322 1.47 9.51 15.19
CA PHE A 322 1.93 10.83 15.62
C PHE A 322 1.55 11.07 17.08
N GLN A 323 2.25 11.98 17.74
CA GLN A 323 1.93 12.42 19.09
C GLN A 323 1.01 13.64 19.05
N VAL A 324 0.04 13.69 19.97
CA VAL A 324 -0.72 14.90 20.29
C VAL A 324 -0.04 15.60 21.46
N ILE A 325 0.31 16.86 21.27
CA ILE A 325 1.12 17.65 22.20
C ILE A 325 0.26 18.74 22.83
N ASN A 326 0.44 18.96 24.15
CA ASN A 326 -0.29 19.97 24.94
C ASN A 326 -1.81 19.83 24.93
N ALA A 327 -2.33 18.59 24.92
CA ALA A 327 -3.73 18.38 25.23
C ALA A 327 -4.02 18.78 26.69
N ARG A 328 -5.15 19.43 26.92
CA ARG A 328 -5.56 19.91 28.24
C ARG A 328 -6.04 18.72 29.08
N PRO A 329 -5.37 18.41 30.21
CA PRO A 329 -5.84 17.35 31.09
C PRO A 329 -7.17 17.71 31.73
N SER A 330 -7.99 16.70 31.98
CA SER A 330 -9.12 16.80 32.89
C SER A 330 -8.67 16.76 34.35
N ASP A 331 -9.63 16.85 35.28
CA ASP A 331 -9.33 16.79 36.72
C ASP A 331 -8.72 15.44 37.14
N SER A 332 -9.05 14.38 36.39
CA SER A 332 -8.44 13.05 36.51
C SER A 332 -7.08 12.91 35.82
N GLY A 333 -6.58 13.96 35.15
CA GLY A 333 -5.32 13.92 34.40
C GLY A 333 -5.45 13.38 32.98
N LYS A 334 -6.59 12.80 32.61
CA LYS A 334 -6.85 12.22 31.28
C LYS A 334 -7.31 13.28 30.27
N PRO A 335 -7.02 13.14 28.96
CA PRO A 335 -7.51 14.05 27.92
C PRO A 335 -9.03 13.93 27.69
N ASP A 336 -9.59 14.80 26.84
CA ASP A 336 -10.83 14.58 26.08
C ASP A 336 -10.61 15.06 24.64
N LEU A 337 -10.03 14.16 23.84
CA LEU A 337 -9.66 14.43 22.46
C LEU A 337 -10.52 13.62 21.51
N ARG A 338 -10.85 14.24 20.38
CA ARG A 338 -11.39 13.58 19.20
C ARG A 338 -10.48 13.84 18.01
N ILE A 339 -10.01 12.78 17.37
CA ILE A 339 -9.19 12.86 16.17
C ILE A 339 -10.01 12.37 14.97
N THR A 340 -10.15 13.21 13.95
CA THR A 340 -10.81 12.85 12.70
C THR A 340 -9.80 12.78 11.57
N PHE A 341 -10.11 11.95 10.58
CA PHE A 341 -9.21 11.67 9.46
C PHE A 341 -10.00 11.69 8.17
N GLN A 342 -9.48 12.41 7.18
CA GLN A 342 -10.11 12.59 5.87
C GLN A 342 -9.08 12.32 4.78
N ILE A 343 -9.44 11.44 3.84
CA ILE A 343 -8.66 11.16 2.65
C ILE A 343 -9.15 12.08 1.54
N ILE A 344 -8.24 12.90 1.02
CA ILE A 344 -8.46 13.83 -0.07
C ILE A 344 -7.70 13.29 -1.28
N ARG A 345 -8.38 13.13 -2.42
CA ARG A 345 -7.74 12.81 -3.70
C ARG A 345 -7.29 14.09 -4.37
N MET A 346 -6.06 14.10 -4.87
CA MET A 346 -5.50 15.20 -5.65
C MET A 346 -5.75 14.92 -7.14
N ASP A 347 -6.39 15.86 -7.83
CA ASP A 347 -6.61 15.85 -9.28
C ASP A 347 -5.94 17.10 -9.88
N GLY A 348 -4.64 16.97 -10.14
CA GLY A 348 -3.75 18.13 -10.28
C GLY A 348 -3.73 18.95 -8.99
N GLU A 349 -4.02 20.24 -9.09
CA GLU A 349 -4.14 21.15 -7.93
C GLU A 349 -5.51 21.06 -7.22
N ARG A 350 -6.46 20.30 -7.77
CA ARG A 350 -7.82 20.22 -7.22
C ARG A 350 -7.90 19.18 -6.11
N GLU A 351 -8.44 19.60 -4.97
CA GLU A 351 -8.73 18.73 -3.83
C GLU A 351 -10.16 18.17 -3.92
N LEU A 352 -10.28 16.83 -3.92
CA LEU A 352 -11.55 16.12 -3.92
C LEU A 352 -11.64 15.25 -2.66
N SER A 353 -12.56 15.57 -1.75
CA SER A 353 -12.84 14.72 -0.59
C SER A 353 -13.25 13.32 -1.06
N PHE A 354 -12.46 12.30 -0.74
CA PHE A 354 -12.67 10.94 -1.21
C PHE A 354 -13.36 10.08 -0.13
N ALA A 355 -12.83 10.09 1.09
CA ALA A 355 -13.38 9.31 2.20
C ALA A 355 -13.12 9.99 3.56
N SER A 356 -13.99 9.74 4.52
CA SER A 356 -13.75 10.05 5.95
C SER A 356 -13.64 8.74 6.71
N LEU A 357 -12.63 8.65 7.57
CA LEU A 357 -12.37 7.46 8.38
C LEU A 357 -13.03 7.59 9.76
N ASN A 358 -13.12 6.47 10.47
CA ASN A 358 -13.69 6.44 11.81
C ASN A 358 -12.85 7.32 12.76
N PRO A 359 -13.48 8.29 13.45
CA PRO A 359 -12.78 9.11 14.43
C PRO A 359 -12.24 8.27 15.59
N GLN A 360 -11.11 8.68 16.14
CA GLN A 360 -10.55 8.12 17.37
C GLN A 360 -10.84 9.06 18.55
N SER A 361 -11.20 8.50 19.69
CA SER A 361 -11.44 9.26 20.93
C SER A 361 -10.46 8.84 22.01
N TYR A 362 -9.80 9.83 22.62
CA TYR A 362 -8.90 9.64 23.75
C TYR A 362 -9.48 10.40 24.94
N ASP A 363 -10.15 9.66 25.83
CA ASP A 363 -10.87 10.20 26.96
C ASP A 363 -10.74 9.31 28.22
N HIS A 364 -11.48 9.63 29.27
CA HIS A 364 -11.42 8.89 30.52
C HIS A 364 -11.81 7.41 30.42
N THR A 365 -12.57 7.03 29.39
CA THR A 365 -13.06 5.67 29.13
C THR A 365 -12.13 4.87 28.24
N SER A 366 -11.42 5.52 27.31
CA SER A 366 -10.52 4.85 26.38
C SER A 366 -9.08 4.80 26.87
N MET A 367 -8.69 5.68 27.80
CA MET A 367 -7.34 5.71 28.37
C MET A 367 -7.21 4.79 29.59
N PRO A 368 -6.08 4.07 29.73
CA PRO A 368 -5.76 3.26 30.91
C PRO A 368 -5.86 4.03 32.23
N LEU A 369 -6.00 3.29 33.33
CA LEU A 369 -6.27 3.89 34.64
C LEU A 369 -5.09 4.72 35.15
N ASP A 370 -3.87 4.29 34.86
CA ASP A 370 -2.58 4.90 35.22
C ASP A 370 -2.15 6.04 34.28
N PHE A 371 -2.90 6.30 33.21
CA PHE A 371 -2.54 7.36 32.26
C PHE A 371 -2.88 8.75 32.79
N ASP A 372 -1.88 9.65 32.90
CA ASP A 372 -2.06 11.05 33.31
C ASP A 372 -1.12 11.99 32.51
N LEU A 373 -1.69 12.94 31.77
CA LEU A 373 -0.91 13.93 31.01
C LEU A 373 -0.08 14.85 31.91
N ARG A 374 -0.52 15.09 33.15
CA ARG A 374 0.20 15.95 34.11
C ARG A 374 1.50 15.32 34.58
N LEU A 375 1.61 14.00 34.47
CA LEU A 375 2.84 13.24 34.74
C LEU A 375 3.76 13.17 33.52
N GLY A 376 3.43 13.91 32.44
CA GLY A 376 4.21 13.92 31.21
C GLY A 376 4.04 12.67 30.35
N HIS A 377 2.98 11.88 30.57
CA HIS A 377 2.70 10.73 29.73
C HIS A 377 2.37 11.20 28.30
N PRO A 378 3.13 10.74 27.30
CA PRO A 378 2.90 11.13 25.91
C PRO A 378 1.62 10.48 25.38
N LEU A 379 0.88 11.22 24.55
CA LEU A 379 -0.29 10.70 23.88
C LEU A 379 0.04 10.37 22.42
N LEU A 380 0.22 9.09 22.13
CA LEU A 380 0.45 8.58 20.78
C LEU A 380 -0.88 8.19 20.12
N ALA A 381 -1.17 8.81 18.98
CA ALA A 381 -2.23 8.39 18.09
C ALA A 381 -1.66 7.54 16.96
N ALA A 382 -2.35 6.46 16.63
CA ALA A 382 -1.94 5.53 15.58
C ALA A 382 -3.18 4.95 14.89
N MET A 383 -3.11 4.80 13.56
CA MET A 383 -4.15 4.13 12.78
C MET A 383 -3.57 3.34 11.61
N SER A 384 -4.36 2.40 11.11
CA SER A 384 -4.09 1.64 9.90
C SER A 384 -5.39 1.48 9.12
N VAL A 385 -5.34 1.74 7.81
CA VAL A 385 -6.51 1.66 6.92
C VAL A 385 -6.16 0.88 5.65
N PRO A 386 -6.96 -0.12 5.25
CA PRO A 386 -6.74 -0.85 4.01
C PRO A 386 -6.99 0.02 2.79
N LEU A 387 -6.13 -0.09 1.78
CA LEU A 387 -6.19 0.72 0.55
C LEU A 387 -6.95 0.06 -0.60
N ALA A 388 -7.53 -1.12 -0.37
CA ALA A 388 -8.20 -1.92 -1.41
C ALA A 388 -9.31 -1.17 -2.15
N THR A 389 -10.00 -0.24 -1.48
CA THR A 389 -11.10 0.54 -2.07
C THR A 389 -10.65 1.86 -2.70
N LEU A 390 -9.40 2.28 -2.50
CA LEU A 390 -8.88 3.50 -3.09
C LEU A 390 -8.45 3.22 -4.54
N PRO A 391 -8.92 4.03 -5.51
CA PRO A 391 -8.36 4.06 -6.84
C PRO A 391 -6.87 4.44 -6.83
N ARG A 392 -6.20 4.23 -7.96
CA ARG A 392 -4.84 4.75 -8.17
C ARG A 392 -4.89 6.29 -8.23
N GLY A 393 -3.87 6.94 -7.69
CA GLY A 393 -3.74 8.38 -7.73
C GLY A 393 -2.91 8.95 -6.59
N ASP A 394 -2.81 10.27 -6.57
CA ASP A 394 -2.16 11.03 -5.51
C ASP A 394 -3.22 11.45 -4.48
N TYR A 395 -2.87 11.33 -3.20
CA TYR A 395 -3.76 11.52 -2.08
C TYR A 395 -3.09 12.33 -0.97
N ARG A 396 -3.92 12.92 -0.12
CA ARG A 396 -3.52 13.58 1.11
C ARG A 396 -4.40 13.10 2.26
N LEU A 397 -3.77 12.65 3.34
CA LEU A 397 -4.45 12.34 4.58
C LEU A 397 -4.47 13.60 5.45
N LYS A 398 -5.65 14.18 5.63
CA LYS A 398 -5.88 15.31 6.55
C LYS A 398 -6.31 14.77 7.91
N ILE A 399 -5.63 15.22 8.96
CA ILE A 399 -5.84 14.81 10.34
C ILE A 399 -6.25 16.05 11.14
N VAL A 400 -7.35 15.97 11.89
CA VAL A 400 -7.80 17.04 12.78
C VAL A 400 -7.93 16.51 14.19
N ALA A 401 -7.05 16.96 15.08
CA ALA A 401 -7.13 16.70 16.51
C ALA A 401 -7.92 17.83 17.18
N THR A 402 -9.00 17.49 17.88
CA THR A 402 -9.85 18.44 18.61
C THR A 402 -9.80 18.14 20.09
N ASP A 403 -9.33 19.10 20.88
CA ASP A 403 -9.38 19.10 22.34
C ASP A 403 -10.67 19.75 22.80
N ARG A 404 -11.57 18.94 23.36
CA ARG A 404 -12.89 19.40 23.81
C ARG A 404 -12.84 20.10 25.16
N ARG A 405 -11.80 19.89 25.97
CA ARG A 405 -11.61 20.60 27.25
C ARG A 405 -11.12 22.01 26.99
N ALA A 406 -10.18 22.18 26.06
CA ALA A 406 -9.67 23.49 25.67
C ALA A 406 -10.55 24.20 24.64
N GLY A 407 -11.43 23.49 23.92
CA GLY A 407 -12.20 24.05 22.81
C GLY A 407 -11.31 24.42 21.61
N THR A 408 -10.16 23.75 21.44
CA THR A 408 -9.18 24.03 20.38
C THR A 408 -9.05 22.86 19.43
N ALA A 409 -8.58 23.13 18.21
CA ALA A 409 -8.30 22.09 17.23
C ALA A 409 -7.00 22.38 16.47
N ARG A 410 -6.28 21.30 16.11
CA ARG A 410 -5.08 21.34 15.28
C ARG A 410 -5.29 20.48 14.05
N THR A 411 -4.94 21.01 12.89
CA THR A 411 -4.90 20.25 11.62
C THR A 411 -3.45 19.96 11.26
N ALA A 412 -3.21 18.74 10.77
CA ALA A 412 -1.97 18.31 10.13
C ALA A 412 -2.32 17.44 8.92
N ASP A 413 -1.40 17.30 7.98
CA ASP A 413 -1.62 16.48 6.81
C ASP A 413 -0.32 15.83 6.32
N THR A 414 -0.47 14.74 5.57
CA THR A 414 0.62 14.05 4.89
C THR A 414 0.17 13.54 3.53
N ALA A 415 1.06 13.55 2.55
CA ALA A 415 0.79 13.08 1.19
C ALA A 415 1.14 11.60 1.05
N PHE A 416 0.39 10.88 0.21
CA PHE A 416 0.71 9.52 -0.20
C PHE A 416 0.16 9.23 -1.60
N LYS A 417 0.71 8.24 -2.28
CA LYS A 417 0.32 7.83 -3.63
C LYS A 417 -0.14 6.38 -3.61
N VAL A 418 -1.27 6.10 -4.26
CA VAL A 418 -1.71 4.72 -4.52
C VAL A 418 -1.38 4.37 -5.97
N ILE A 419 -0.54 3.36 -6.14
CA ILE A 419 -0.11 2.79 -7.42
C ILE A 419 -0.78 1.43 -7.64
N GLY A 420 -0.76 0.94 -8.88
CA GLY A 420 -1.19 -0.42 -9.16
C GLY A 420 -0.05 -1.41 -8.99
N THR A 421 -0.37 -2.59 -8.43
CA THR A 421 0.49 -3.77 -8.57
C THR A 421 0.38 -4.30 -9.99
N PRO A 422 1.34 -5.12 -10.46
CA PRO A 422 1.20 -5.73 -11.77
C PRO A 422 -0.12 -6.51 -11.94
N ALA A 423 -0.54 -7.21 -10.88
CA ALA A 423 -1.83 -7.91 -10.83
C ALA A 423 -3.03 -6.95 -10.86
N SER A 424 -3.04 -5.88 -10.04
CA SER A 424 -4.16 -4.94 -10.03
C SER A 424 -4.29 -4.20 -11.37
N LEU A 425 -3.16 -3.86 -12.00
CA LEU A 425 -3.15 -3.22 -13.32
C LEU A 425 -3.63 -4.14 -14.44
N LEU A 426 -3.35 -5.45 -14.34
CA LEU A 426 -3.91 -6.42 -15.28
C LEU A 426 -5.43 -6.51 -15.12
N ALA A 427 -5.94 -6.43 -13.89
CA ALA A 427 -7.38 -6.44 -13.61
C ALA A 427 -8.10 -5.17 -14.09
N GLU A 428 -7.38 -4.06 -14.31
CA GLU A 428 -7.90 -2.83 -14.92
C GLU A 428 -8.02 -2.92 -16.45
N ALA A 429 -7.52 -3.98 -17.09
CA ALA A 429 -7.75 -4.22 -18.51
C ALA A 429 -9.26 -4.25 -18.81
N PRO A 430 -9.71 -3.66 -19.93
CA PRO A 430 -11.08 -3.80 -20.40
C PRO A 430 -11.56 -5.26 -20.35
N ALA A 431 -12.79 -5.46 -19.90
CA ALA A 431 -13.39 -6.78 -19.79
C ALA A 431 -13.27 -7.54 -21.13
N LEU A 432 -12.88 -8.81 -21.04
CA LEU A 432 -12.70 -9.65 -22.20
C LEU A 432 -14.02 -9.91 -22.93
N GLY A 433 -15.09 -10.14 -22.17
CA GLY A 433 -16.46 -10.18 -22.67
C GLY A 433 -16.99 -8.78 -23.01
N ARG A 434 -17.36 -8.56 -24.26
CA ARG A 434 -17.93 -7.28 -24.71
C ARG A 434 -19.39 -7.17 -24.25
N PRO A 435 -19.87 -5.98 -23.87
CA PRO A 435 -21.30 -5.72 -23.73
C PRO A 435 -22.02 -6.12 -25.02
N PHE A 436 -23.16 -6.81 -24.90
CA PHE A 436 -23.92 -7.22 -26.06
C PHE A 436 -24.47 -6.00 -26.80
N ARG A 437 -24.26 -5.98 -28.12
CA ARG A 437 -24.77 -4.95 -29.03
C ARG A 437 -25.86 -5.54 -29.90
N ARG A 438 -26.97 -4.83 -30.09
CA ARG A 438 -28.12 -5.35 -30.83
C ARG A 438 -27.77 -5.69 -32.29
N GLU A 439 -26.85 -4.91 -32.83
CA GLU A 439 -26.32 -5.04 -34.18
C GLU A 439 -25.64 -6.40 -34.40
N ALA A 440 -25.09 -7.03 -33.36
CA ALA A 440 -24.44 -8.34 -33.46
C ALA A 440 -25.41 -9.46 -33.89
N ALA A 441 -26.69 -9.36 -33.50
CA ALA A 441 -27.71 -10.36 -33.89
C ALA A 441 -28.25 -10.15 -35.30
N ILE A 442 -27.97 -9.01 -35.93
CA ILE A 442 -28.40 -8.69 -37.30
C ILE A 442 -27.25 -8.41 -38.26
N GLU A 443 -26.03 -8.82 -37.89
CA GLU A 443 -24.93 -8.89 -38.85
C GLU A 443 -25.35 -9.77 -40.04
N ALA A 444 -24.83 -9.44 -41.23
CA ALA A 444 -25.30 -10.03 -42.49
C ALA A 444 -25.40 -11.56 -42.46
N GLN A 445 -24.42 -12.24 -41.84
CA GLN A 445 -24.42 -13.71 -41.71
C GLN A 445 -25.52 -14.22 -40.76
N ALA A 446 -25.70 -13.57 -39.61
CA ALA A 446 -26.72 -13.94 -38.65
C ALA A 446 -28.12 -13.71 -39.22
N LEU A 447 -28.32 -12.55 -39.83
CA LEU A 447 -29.58 -12.17 -40.47
C LEU A 447 -29.93 -13.11 -41.63
N ALA A 448 -28.96 -13.43 -42.49
CA ALA A 448 -29.16 -14.40 -43.57
C ALA A 448 -29.57 -15.78 -43.04
N ALA A 449 -28.94 -16.25 -41.97
CA ALA A 449 -29.29 -17.53 -41.35
C ALA A 449 -30.70 -17.51 -40.72
N VAL A 450 -31.08 -16.41 -40.06
CA VAL A 450 -32.42 -16.22 -39.51
C VAL A 450 -33.47 -16.20 -40.62
N VAL A 451 -33.26 -15.40 -41.67
CA VAL A 451 -34.19 -15.30 -42.81
C VAL A 451 -34.33 -16.66 -43.50
N LEU A 452 -33.23 -17.35 -43.76
CA LEU A 452 -33.25 -18.68 -44.36
C LEU A 452 -34.07 -19.66 -43.51
N ALA A 453 -33.82 -19.70 -42.21
CA ALA A 453 -34.54 -20.59 -41.30
C ALA A 453 -36.03 -20.25 -41.16
N LEU A 454 -36.44 -18.99 -41.36
CA LEU A 454 -37.85 -18.56 -41.35
C LEU A 454 -38.57 -18.75 -42.70
N THR A 455 -37.84 -19.08 -43.77
CA THR A 455 -38.39 -19.22 -45.13
C THR A 455 -38.98 -20.63 -45.33
N PRO A 456 -40.30 -20.78 -45.51
CA PRO A 456 -40.89 -22.07 -45.87
C PRO A 456 -40.62 -22.42 -47.34
N ASP A 457 -40.74 -23.70 -47.69
CA ASP A 457 -40.48 -24.21 -49.05
C ASP A 457 -41.29 -23.49 -50.15
N ALA A 458 -42.53 -23.09 -49.83
CA ALA A 458 -43.45 -22.44 -50.75
C ALA A 458 -44.03 -21.14 -50.17
N ALA A 459 -43.17 -20.16 -49.87
CA ALA A 459 -43.58 -18.87 -49.32
C ALA A 459 -44.53 -18.09 -50.25
N SER A 460 -45.65 -17.61 -49.70
CA SER A 460 -46.59 -16.70 -50.37
C SER A 460 -45.90 -15.40 -50.81
N PRO A 461 -46.47 -14.68 -51.80
CA PRO A 461 -45.90 -13.40 -52.25
C PRO A 461 -45.74 -12.37 -51.12
N ALA A 462 -46.66 -12.34 -50.16
CA ALA A 462 -46.62 -11.43 -49.01
C ALA A 462 -45.45 -11.75 -48.07
N LEU A 463 -45.31 -13.02 -47.67
CA LEU A 463 -44.18 -13.44 -46.81
C LEU A 463 -42.84 -13.25 -47.52
N ARG A 464 -42.76 -13.53 -48.83
CA ARG A 464 -41.53 -13.34 -49.62
C ARG A 464 -41.05 -11.89 -49.60
N ARG A 465 -41.96 -10.92 -49.79
CA ARG A 465 -41.62 -9.49 -49.67
C ARG A 465 -41.09 -9.14 -48.28
N ALA A 466 -41.70 -9.67 -47.22
CA ALA A 466 -41.24 -9.45 -45.86
C ALA A 466 -39.85 -10.07 -45.61
N LEU A 467 -39.59 -11.28 -46.11
CA LEU A 467 -38.27 -11.93 -46.02
C LEU A 467 -37.20 -11.15 -46.79
N GLU A 468 -37.52 -10.66 -47.99
CA GLU A 468 -36.63 -9.80 -48.79
C GLU A 468 -36.37 -8.45 -48.12
N ALA A 469 -37.38 -7.87 -47.45
CA ALA A 469 -37.22 -6.66 -46.66
C ALA A 469 -36.29 -6.89 -45.47
N ALA A 470 -36.47 -8.00 -44.74
CA ALA A 470 -35.59 -8.39 -43.64
C ALA A 470 -34.16 -8.62 -44.13
N ALA A 471 -33.96 -9.40 -45.20
CA ALA A 471 -32.64 -9.66 -45.79
C ALA A 471 -31.95 -8.38 -46.29
N GLY A 472 -32.73 -7.42 -46.79
CA GLY A 472 -32.25 -6.10 -47.21
C GLY A 472 -32.08 -5.07 -46.08
N GLY A 473 -32.28 -5.46 -44.81
CA GLY A 473 -32.18 -4.55 -43.66
C GLY A 473 -33.30 -3.50 -43.58
N ARG A 474 -34.39 -3.65 -44.34
CA ARG A 474 -35.56 -2.75 -44.33
C ARG A 474 -36.55 -3.16 -43.25
N PHE A 475 -36.12 -3.06 -42.00
CA PHE A 475 -36.88 -3.57 -40.85
C PHE A 475 -38.21 -2.84 -40.60
N VAL A 476 -38.32 -1.57 -41.01
CA VAL A 476 -39.57 -0.80 -40.86
C VAL A 476 -40.70 -1.39 -41.72
N ASP A 477 -40.38 -1.90 -42.91
CA ASP A 477 -41.35 -2.51 -43.83
C ASP A 477 -42.00 -3.76 -43.20
N LEU A 478 -41.33 -4.42 -42.25
CA LEU A 478 -41.85 -5.60 -41.54
C LEU A 478 -42.96 -5.26 -40.54
N LEU A 479 -43.18 -3.98 -40.22
CA LEU A 479 -44.29 -3.53 -39.38
C LEU A 479 -45.61 -3.42 -40.16
N LEU A 480 -45.57 -3.47 -41.49
CA LEU A 480 -46.77 -3.42 -42.33
C LEU A 480 -47.51 -4.77 -42.27
N GLU A 481 -48.72 -4.79 -41.71
CA GLU A 481 -49.53 -6.00 -41.61
C GLU A 481 -50.09 -6.41 -42.98
N GLU A 482 -49.46 -7.40 -43.59
CA GLU A 482 -49.99 -8.11 -44.76
C GLU A 482 -50.58 -9.47 -44.33
N VAL A 483 -51.73 -9.81 -44.90
CA VAL A 483 -52.39 -11.09 -44.63
C VAL A 483 -51.59 -12.22 -45.27
N VAL A 484 -51.13 -13.17 -44.44
CA VAL A 484 -50.47 -14.40 -44.88
C VAL A 484 -51.34 -15.63 -44.57
N PRO A 485 -51.18 -16.74 -45.31
CA PRO A 485 -51.80 -18.02 -44.98
C PRO A 485 -51.52 -18.49 -43.54
N GLU A 486 -52.41 -19.29 -42.95
CA GLU A 486 -52.27 -19.71 -41.54
C GLU A 486 -50.94 -20.42 -41.24
N ASN A 487 -50.46 -21.26 -42.16
CA ASN A 487 -49.19 -21.97 -42.05
C ASN A 487 -47.95 -21.07 -42.13
N GLU A 488 -48.10 -19.81 -42.54
CA GLU A 488 -47.03 -18.81 -42.64
C GLU A 488 -47.08 -17.77 -41.50
N ARG A 489 -48.16 -17.78 -40.71
CA ARG A 489 -48.41 -16.81 -39.64
C ARG A 489 -47.27 -16.76 -38.63
N ALA A 490 -46.70 -17.92 -38.29
CA ALA A 490 -45.60 -18.03 -37.31
C ALA A 490 -44.33 -17.27 -37.77
N SER A 491 -43.89 -17.48 -39.02
CA SER A 491 -42.75 -16.76 -39.60
C SER A 491 -43.03 -15.26 -39.71
N ARG A 492 -44.25 -14.87 -40.11
CA ARG A 492 -44.64 -13.47 -40.21
C ARG A 492 -44.58 -12.75 -38.85
N VAL A 493 -45.07 -13.39 -37.78
CA VAL A 493 -44.99 -12.87 -36.41
C VAL A 493 -43.53 -12.74 -35.94
N ALA A 494 -42.68 -13.72 -36.26
CA ALA A 494 -41.25 -13.63 -35.96
C ALA A 494 -40.58 -12.43 -36.66
N LEU A 495 -40.93 -12.14 -37.93
CA LEU A 495 -40.42 -10.96 -38.65
C LEU A 495 -40.88 -9.63 -38.04
N THR A 496 -42.13 -9.57 -37.55
CA THR A 496 -42.58 -8.40 -36.76
C THR A 496 -41.76 -8.25 -35.47
N GLY A 497 -41.51 -9.35 -34.76
CA GLY A 497 -40.65 -9.37 -33.58
C GLY A 497 -39.23 -8.86 -33.88
N LEU A 498 -38.66 -9.21 -35.05
CA LEU A 498 -37.36 -8.72 -35.49
C LEU A 498 -37.35 -7.20 -35.68
N ALA A 499 -38.39 -6.63 -36.30
CA ALA A 499 -38.49 -5.18 -36.43
C ALA A 499 -38.58 -4.47 -35.08
N LEU A 500 -39.41 -5.00 -34.17
CA LEU A 500 -39.55 -4.50 -32.81
C LEU A 500 -38.21 -4.57 -32.04
N TYR A 501 -37.44 -5.64 -32.21
CA TYR A 501 -36.11 -5.78 -31.62
C TYR A 501 -35.15 -4.68 -32.09
N ILE A 502 -35.14 -4.38 -33.39
CA ILE A 502 -34.27 -3.36 -33.96
C ILE A 502 -34.60 -1.96 -33.44
N ILE A 503 -35.87 -1.61 -33.35
CA ILE A 503 -36.27 -0.33 -32.75
C ILE A 503 -36.07 -0.29 -31.23
N GLY A 504 -35.82 -1.44 -30.59
CA GLY A 504 -35.57 -1.55 -29.16
C GLY A 504 -36.84 -1.69 -28.32
N ASP A 505 -37.93 -2.13 -28.93
CA ASP A 505 -39.21 -2.31 -28.25
C ASP A 505 -39.20 -3.60 -27.40
N ALA A 506 -39.63 -3.48 -26.15
CA ALA A 506 -39.63 -4.59 -25.19
C ALA A 506 -40.61 -5.71 -25.56
N SER A 507 -41.63 -5.43 -26.37
CA SER A 507 -42.61 -6.40 -26.84
C SER A 507 -42.05 -7.40 -27.86
N ALA A 508 -40.84 -7.17 -28.39
CA ALA A 508 -40.17 -8.10 -29.30
C ALA A 508 -40.08 -9.52 -28.71
N ALA A 509 -39.74 -9.64 -27.42
CA ALA A 509 -39.70 -10.93 -26.73
C ALA A 509 -41.05 -11.66 -26.77
N SER A 510 -42.15 -10.94 -26.53
CA SER A 510 -43.50 -11.50 -26.56
C SER A 510 -43.88 -11.96 -27.95
N GLN A 511 -43.51 -11.21 -29.00
CA GLN A 511 -43.75 -11.62 -30.39
C GLN A 511 -42.98 -12.89 -30.75
N PHE A 512 -41.72 -13.02 -30.31
CA PHE A 512 -40.97 -14.25 -30.53
C PHE A 512 -41.56 -15.47 -29.79
N GLN A 513 -42.01 -15.29 -28.55
CA GLN A 513 -42.70 -16.36 -27.82
C GLN A 513 -44.03 -16.73 -28.51
N HIS A 514 -44.76 -15.74 -29.02
CA HIS A 514 -45.96 -15.99 -29.79
C HIS A 514 -45.67 -16.75 -31.10
N ALA A 515 -44.63 -16.35 -31.84
CA ALA A 515 -44.18 -17.05 -33.04
C ALA A 515 -43.86 -18.52 -32.74
N LEU A 516 -43.14 -18.82 -31.64
CA LEU A 516 -42.89 -20.19 -31.21
C LEU A 516 -44.18 -20.96 -30.94
N SER A 517 -45.16 -20.35 -30.25
CA SER A 517 -46.46 -20.98 -29.99
C SER A 517 -47.27 -21.30 -31.26
N LEU A 518 -47.02 -20.56 -32.34
CA LEU A 518 -47.62 -20.77 -33.66
C LEU A 518 -46.83 -21.76 -34.52
N GLY A 519 -45.74 -22.34 -34.01
CA GLY A 519 -44.91 -23.32 -34.73
C GLY A 519 -43.79 -22.72 -35.57
N ALA A 520 -43.32 -21.51 -35.26
CA ALA A 520 -42.15 -20.95 -35.95
C ALA A 520 -40.89 -21.79 -35.70
N PRO A 521 -39.95 -21.85 -36.66
CA PRO A 521 -38.71 -22.62 -36.54
C PRO A 521 -37.91 -22.24 -35.28
N PRO A 522 -37.70 -23.18 -34.33
CA PRO A 522 -37.12 -22.86 -33.02
C PRO A 522 -35.68 -22.36 -33.11
N ALA A 523 -34.90 -22.82 -34.08
CA ALA A 523 -33.54 -22.36 -34.34
C ALA A 523 -33.44 -20.83 -34.45
N ALA A 524 -34.22 -20.22 -35.36
CA ALA A 524 -34.19 -18.78 -35.60
C ALA A 524 -34.81 -17.99 -34.45
N VAL A 525 -35.95 -18.45 -33.93
CA VAL A 525 -36.69 -17.67 -32.93
C VAL A 525 -35.99 -17.68 -31.57
N GLN A 526 -35.40 -18.81 -31.16
CA GLN A 526 -34.60 -18.86 -29.94
C GLN A 526 -33.31 -18.03 -30.05
N PHE A 527 -32.72 -17.94 -31.25
CA PHE A 527 -31.59 -17.04 -31.50
C PHE A 527 -31.95 -15.58 -31.19
N LEU A 528 -33.09 -15.13 -31.70
CA LEU A 528 -33.60 -13.77 -31.49
C LEU A 528 -34.05 -13.52 -30.04
N ILE A 529 -34.66 -14.52 -29.38
CA ILE A 529 -34.95 -14.45 -27.94
C ILE A 529 -33.66 -14.23 -27.16
N GLY A 530 -32.60 -14.98 -27.46
CA GLY A 530 -31.29 -14.81 -26.82
C GLY A 530 -30.73 -13.40 -27.00
N ALA A 531 -30.86 -12.85 -28.21
CA ALA A 531 -30.44 -11.48 -28.52
C ALA A 531 -31.23 -10.41 -27.74
N VAL A 532 -32.54 -10.58 -27.57
CA VAL A 532 -33.37 -9.70 -26.71
C VAL A 532 -32.91 -9.80 -25.26
N ARG A 533 -32.73 -11.02 -24.73
CA ARG A 533 -32.30 -11.23 -23.34
C ARG A 533 -30.92 -10.65 -23.07
N ALA A 534 -29.98 -10.82 -23.98
CA ALA A 534 -28.64 -10.24 -23.85
C ALA A 534 -28.68 -8.70 -23.84
N SER A 535 -29.53 -8.08 -24.67
CA SER A 535 -29.71 -6.61 -24.66
C SER A 535 -30.31 -6.07 -23.35
N GLN A 536 -30.98 -6.93 -22.58
CA GLN A 536 -31.52 -6.66 -21.25
C GLN A 536 -30.51 -6.98 -20.13
N ASN A 537 -29.26 -7.28 -20.45
CA ASN A 537 -28.23 -7.79 -19.53
C ASN A 537 -28.66 -9.08 -18.79
N ARG A 538 -29.52 -9.90 -19.41
CA ARG A 538 -29.97 -11.19 -18.90
C ARG A 538 -29.20 -12.34 -19.53
N ASP A 539 -27.88 -12.36 -19.33
CA ASP A 539 -26.98 -13.35 -19.93
C ASP A 539 -27.35 -14.81 -19.63
N PRO A 540 -27.80 -15.20 -18.41
CA PRO A 540 -28.23 -16.58 -18.16
C PRO A 540 -29.37 -17.05 -19.08
N ASP A 541 -30.36 -16.19 -19.32
CA ASP A 541 -31.49 -16.50 -20.20
C ASP A 541 -31.07 -16.45 -21.67
N ALA A 542 -30.17 -15.54 -22.02
CA ALA A 542 -29.60 -15.45 -23.36
C ALA A 542 -28.83 -16.73 -23.73
N ILE A 543 -28.00 -17.22 -22.82
CA ILE A 543 -27.25 -18.47 -22.98
C ILE A 543 -28.21 -19.65 -23.19
N ALA A 544 -29.22 -19.81 -22.34
CA ALA A 544 -30.19 -20.90 -22.48
C ALA A 544 -30.92 -20.88 -23.83
N ALA A 545 -31.34 -19.69 -24.29
CA ALA A 545 -32.01 -19.53 -25.58
C ALA A 545 -31.05 -19.83 -26.75
N TRP A 546 -29.80 -19.36 -26.70
CA TRP A 546 -28.82 -19.64 -27.74
C TRP A 546 -28.38 -21.11 -27.76
N GLU A 547 -28.26 -21.79 -26.63
CA GLU A 547 -28.01 -23.23 -26.59
C GLU A 547 -29.15 -24.01 -27.25
N LEU A 548 -30.40 -23.64 -26.95
CA LEU A 548 -31.58 -24.24 -27.59
C LEU A 548 -31.64 -23.94 -29.09
N SER A 549 -31.26 -22.73 -29.51
CA SER A 549 -31.14 -22.35 -30.91
C SER A 549 -30.12 -23.24 -31.65
N ALA A 550 -28.94 -23.42 -31.05
CA ALA A 550 -27.88 -24.26 -31.59
C ALA A 550 -28.32 -25.75 -31.67
N SER A 551 -28.94 -26.29 -30.62
CA SER A 551 -29.46 -27.67 -30.63
C SER A 551 -30.62 -27.86 -31.61
N SER A 552 -31.32 -26.78 -31.96
CA SER A 552 -32.40 -26.78 -32.95
C SER A 552 -31.90 -26.63 -34.40
N GLY A 553 -30.58 -26.63 -34.62
CA GLY A 553 -30.00 -26.61 -35.97
C GLY A 553 -29.58 -25.23 -36.48
N MET A 554 -29.58 -24.19 -35.65
CA MET A 554 -28.99 -22.91 -36.05
C MET A 554 -27.49 -23.08 -36.30
N ALA A 555 -26.98 -22.43 -37.36
CA ALA A 555 -25.58 -22.59 -37.76
C ALA A 555 -24.62 -22.25 -36.60
N PRO A 556 -23.67 -23.13 -36.23
CA PRO A 556 -22.73 -22.87 -35.14
C PRO A 556 -21.92 -21.59 -35.33
N GLY A 557 -21.63 -21.25 -36.60
CA GLY A 557 -20.95 -20.03 -37.00
C GLY A 557 -21.63 -18.73 -36.56
N VAL A 558 -22.95 -18.77 -36.35
CA VAL A 558 -23.76 -17.61 -35.95
C VAL A 558 -23.94 -17.55 -34.43
N VAL A 559 -24.20 -18.70 -33.79
CA VAL A 559 -24.57 -18.74 -32.37
C VAL A 559 -23.36 -18.77 -31.44
N ARG A 560 -22.30 -19.51 -31.79
CA ARG A 560 -21.16 -19.73 -30.88
C ARG A 560 -20.43 -18.45 -30.47
N PRO A 561 -20.16 -17.46 -31.35
CA PRO A 561 -19.53 -16.21 -30.93
C PRO A 561 -20.32 -15.48 -29.83
N LEU A 562 -21.66 -15.46 -29.94
CA LEU A 562 -22.52 -14.83 -28.95
C LEU A 562 -22.54 -15.59 -27.62
N LEU A 563 -22.56 -16.93 -27.67
CA LEU A 563 -22.44 -17.79 -26.48
C LEU A 563 -21.11 -17.58 -25.77
N ILE A 564 -19.99 -17.56 -26.52
CA ILE A 564 -18.65 -17.32 -25.98
C ILE A 564 -18.60 -15.99 -25.23
N GLU A 565 -19.06 -14.90 -25.87
CA GLU A 565 -19.08 -13.58 -25.27
C GLU A 565 -19.98 -13.51 -24.01
N ALA A 566 -21.11 -14.22 -24.01
CA ALA A 566 -21.99 -14.29 -22.84
C ALA A 566 -21.38 -15.07 -21.68
N TYR A 567 -20.71 -16.19 -21.97
CA TYR A 567 -19.96 -16.92 -20.95
C TYR A 567 -18.81 -16.09 -20.39
N LEU A 568 -18.10 -15.32 -21.23
CA LEU A 568 -17.05 -14.39 -20.79
C LEU A 568 -17.60 -13.26 -19.90
N ARG A 569 -18.75 -12.66 -20.23
CA ARG A 569 -19.40 -11.65 -19.37
C ARG A 569 -19.79 -12.21 -18.00
N ARG A 570 -20.04 -13.51 -17.92
CA ARG A 570 -20.32 -14.22 -16.65
C ARG A 570 -19.07 -14.72 -15.92
N GLY A 571 -17.88 -14.54 -16.50
CA GLY A 571 -16.63 -15.05 -15.95
C GLY A 571 -16.40 -16.55 -16.12
N ASP A 572 -17.18 -17.24 -16.97
CA ASP A 572 -17.06 -18.68 -17.22
C ASP A 572 -16.14 -18.95 -18.44
N ALA A 573 -14.84 -18.76 -18.21
CA ALA A 573 -13.82 -18.87 -19.26
C ALA A 573 -13.69 -20.28 -19.83
N ASP A 574 -13.96 -21.32 -19.03
CA ASP A 574 -13.80 -22.71 -19.46
C ASP A 574 -14.94 -23.15 -20.37
N ARG A 575 -16.20 -22.79 -20.06
CA ARG A 575 -17.30 -23.02 -21.00
C ARG A 575 -17.13 -22.22 -22.28
N ALA A 576 -16.67 -20.97 -22.17
CA ALA A 576 -16.36 -20.17 -23.35
C ALA A 576 -15.29 -20.84 -24.22
N ALA A 577 -14.22 -21.38 -23.64
CA ALA A 577 -13.17 -22.06 -24.37
C ALA A 577 -13.63 -23.37 -25.00
N ALA A 578 -14.50 -24.13 -24.34
CA ALA A 578 -15.06 -25.38 -24.87
C ALA A 578 -15.92 -25.18 -26.15
N LEU A 579 -16.42 -23.95 -26.38
CA LEU A 579 -17.18 -23.60 -27.58
C LEU A 579 -16.29 -23.21 -28.77
N VAL A 580 -15.00 -22.96 -28.55
CA VAL A 580 -14.06 -22.62 -29.62
C VAL A 580 -13.79 -23.89 -30.45
N PRO A 581 -14.14 -23.93 -31.75
CA PRO A 581 -14.02 -25.16 -32.51
C PRO A 581 -12.55 -25.50 -32.79
N ALA A 582 -12.23 -26.79 -32.83
CA ALA A 582 -10.87 -27.27 -33.06
C ALA A 582 -10.32 -26.84 -34.44
N GLU A 583 -11.16 -26.65 -35.45
CA GLU A 583 -10.71 -26.17 -36.75
C GLU A 583 -10.19 -24.71 -36.73
N PHE A 584 -10.63 -23.89 -35.77
CA PHE A 584 -10.16 -22.51 -35.62
C PHE A 584 -8.77 -22.44 -34.98
N THR A 585 -8.35 -23.45 -34.21
CA THR A 585 -6.97 -23.50 -33.70
C THR A 585 -5.95 -23.73 -34.81
N LEU A 586 -6.38 -24.30 -35.94
CA LEU A 586 -5.52 -24.62 -37.09
C LEU A 586 -5.57 -23.56 -38.20
N ARG A 587 -6.61 -22.73 -38.26
CA ARG A 587 -6.76 -21.67 -39.26
C ARG A 587 -7.07 -20.35 -38.57
N PRO A 588 -6.16 -19.37 -38.60
CA PRO A 588 -6.40 -18.15 -37.87
C PRO A 588 -7.38 -17.29 -38.65
N THR A 589 -8.48 -16.96 -37.99
CA THR A 589 -9.67 -16.35 -38.56
C THR A 589 -9.64 -14.84 -38.45
N ALA A 590 -10.11 -14.18 -39.51
CA ALA A 590 -10.28 -12.74 -39.51
C ALA A 590 -11.60 -12.33 -38.84
N GLY A 591 -11.63 -11.12 -38.30
CA GLY A 591 -12.85 -10.49 -37.78
C GLY A 591 -13.27 -10.97 -36.39
N PRO A 592 -14.59 -11.07 -36.11
CA PRO A 592 -15.12 -11.28 -34.75
C PRO A 592 -14.67 -12.60 -34.10
N TRP A 593 -14.25 -13.58 -34.90
CA TRP A 593 -13.78 -14.87 -34.43
C TRP A 593 -12.42 -14.84 -33.74
N LEU A 594 -11.53 -13.90 -34.08
CA LEU A 594 -10.22 -13.81 -33.42
C LEU A 594 -10.39 -13.57 -31.91
N ARG A 595 -11.24 -12.61 -31.54
CA ARG A 595 -11.51 -12.33 -30.13
C ARG A 595 -12.20 -13.50 -29.45
N ALA A 596 -13.22 -14.09 -30.08
CA ALA A 596 -13.93 -15.25 -29.55
C ALA A 596 -13.00 -16.44 -29.29
N GLN A 597 -11.93 -16.59 -30.07
CA GLN A 597 -10.89 -17.59 -29.85
C GLN A 597 -9.95 -17.22 -28.71
N VAL A 598 -9.44 -15.99 -28.69
CA VAL A 598 -8.35 -15.57 -27.78
C VAL A 598 -8.85 -15.22 -26.38
N ALA A 599 -9.99 -14.54 -26.27
CA ALA A 599 -10.51 -14.03 -25.01
C ALA A 599 -10.76 -15.13 -23.95
N PRO A 600 -11.28 -16.33 -24.28
CA PRO A 600 -11.38 -17.44 -23.32
C PRO A 600 -10.03 -17.93 -22.79
N HIS A 601 -8.96 -17.90 -23.59
CA HIS A 601 -7.62 -18.25 -23.11
C HIS A 601 -7.12 -17.22 -22.10
N LEU A 602 -7.25 -15.92 -22.41
CA LEU A 602 -6.86 -14.84 -21.51
C LEU A 602 -7.64 -14.86 -20.19
N ALA A 603 -8.97 -15.06 -20.26
CA ALA A 603 -9.83 -15.12 -19.09
C ALA A 603 -9.50 -16.32 -18.19
N GLY A 604 -9.09 -17.45 -18.78
CA GLY A 604 -8.64 -18.64 -18.05
C GLY A 604 -7.16 -18.61 -17.65
N GLY A 605 -6.44 -17.50 -17.86
CA GLY A 605 -5.00 -17.41 -17.54
C GLY A 605 -4.09 -18.26 -18.44
N ARG A 606 -4.60 -18.76 -19.58
CA ARG A 606 -3.86 -19.55 -20.58
C ARG A 606 -3.14 -18.63 -21.58
N ASP A 607 -2.29 -17.74 -21.08
CA ASP A 607 -1.66 -16.69 -21.89
C ASP A 607 -0.80 -17.22 -23.03
N ARG A 608 -0.12 -18.36 -22.82
CA ARG A 608 0.72 -18.97 -23.85
C ARG A 608 -0.09 -19.37 -25.09
N ASP A 609 -1.25 -19.96 -24.89
CA ASP A 609 -2.14 -20.37 -25.97
C ASP A 609 -2.66 -19.15 -26.74
N ALA A 610 -3.05 -18.10 -25.99
CA ALA A 610 -3.45 -16.82 -26.58
C ALA A 610 -2.33 -16.20 -27.44
N ILE A 611 -1.10 -16.17 -26.94
CA ILE A 611 0.08 -15.63 -27.66
C ILE A 611 0.29 -16.38 -28.99
N VAL A 612 0.22 -17.71 -28.99
CA VAL A 612 0.41 -18.52 -30.22
C VAL A 612 -0.60 -18.14 -31.30
N VAL A 613 -1.88 -18.02 -30.92
CA VAL A 613 -2.95 -17.63 -31.85
C VAL A 613 -2.74 -16.21 -32.38
N LEU A 614 -2.41 -15.27 -31.50
CA LEU A 614 -2.21 -13.86 -31.85
C LEU A 614 -0.99 -13.65 -32.74
N ASP A 615 0.08 -14.43 -32.55
CA ASP A 615 1.29 -14.36 -33.37
C ASP A 615 1.03 -14.82 -34.81
N ALA A 616 0.30 -15.94 -34.96
CA ALA A 616 -0.14 -16.43 -36.26
C ALA A 616 -1.06 -15.44 -36.97
N HIS A 617 -1.85 -14.65 -36.23
CA HIS A 617 -2.68 -13.57 -36.78
C HIS A 617 -1.84 -12.36 -37.21
N LEU A 618 -1.07 -11.78 -36.29
CA LEU A 618 -0.29 -10.57 -36.52
C LEU A 618 0.82 -10.74 -37.57
N SER A 619 1.30 -11.96 -37.83
CA SER A 619 2.21 -12.23 -38.95
C SER A 619 1.59 -11.97 -40.33
N ARG A 620 0.26 -12.05 -40.45
CA ARG A 620 -0.50 -11.81 -41.68
C ARG A 620 -1.14 -10.43 -41.72
N THR A 621 -1.58 -9.93 -40.56
CA THR A 621 -2.22 -8.62 -40.42
C THR A 621 -1.52 -7.81 -39.33
N PRO A 622 -0.31 -7.30 -39.60
CA PRO A 622 0.51 -6.66 -38.57
C PRO A 622 -0.18 -5.46 -37.94
N ASP A 623 -1.04 -4.74 -38.67
CA ASP A 623 -1.69 -3.49 -38.24
C ASP A 623 -3.03 -3.66 -37.53
N ASP A 624 -3.41 -4.91 -37.19
CA ASP A 624 -4.62 -5.16 -36.41
C ASP A 624 -4.45 -4.66 -34.97
N GLY A 625 -5.02 -3.48 -34.69
CA GLY A 625 -4.92 -2.82 -33.39
C GLY A 625 -5.56 -3.61 -32.24
N GLU A 626 -6.65 -4.35 -32.50
CA GLU A 626 -7.28 -5.20 -31.50
C GLU A 626 -6.38 -6.40 -31.16
N ALA A 627 -5.84 -7.08 -32.17
CA ALA A 627 -4.93 -8.19 -31.96
C ALA A 627 -3.66 -7.76 -31.22
N ARG A 628 -3.09 -6.59 -31.54
CA ARG A 628 -1.95 -6.01 -30.80
C ARG A 628 -2.30 -5.76 -29.32
N TRP A 629 -3.48 -5.22 -29.05
CA TRP A 629 -3.95 -5.01 -27.67
C TRP A 629 -4.09 -6.33 -26.91
N LEU A 630 -4.74 -7.34 -27.50
CA LEU A 630 -4.89 -8.66 -26.87
C LEU A 630 -3.53 -9.34 -26.64
N LEU A 631 -2.56 -9.14 -27.54
CA LEU A 631 -1.20 -9.65 -27.37
C LEU A 631 -0.50 -9.01 -26.18
N LEU A 632 -0.64 -7.70 -25.99
CA LEU A 632 -0.10 -7.01 -24.83
C LEU A 632 -0.70 -7.53 -23.53
N GLN A 633 -2.02 -7.75 -23.49
CA GLN A 633 -2.68 -8.33 -22.32
C GLN A 633 -2.18 -9.75 -22.03
N ALA A 634 -1.98 -10.58 -23.06
CA ALA A 634 -1.44 -11.93 -22.92
C ALA A 634 0.01 -11.93 -22.40
N LEU A 635 0.87 -11.10 -23.01
CA LEU A 635 2.26 -10.96 -22.62
C LEU A 635 2.38 -10.44 -21.18
N TYR A 636 1.64 -9.39 -20.84
CA TYR A 636 1.62 -8.84 -19.49
C TYR A 636 1.08 -9.83 -18.47
N GLY A 637 -0.05 -10.48 -18.78
CA GLY A 637 -0.64 -11.53 -17.94
C GLY A 637 0.32 -12.68 -17.66
N SER A 638 1.08 -13.11 -18.67
CA SER A 638 2.09 -14.16 -18.51
C SER A 638 3.22 -13.76 -17.54
N ILE A 639 3.64 -12.49 -17.57
CA ILE A 639 4.67 -11.96 -16.67
C ILE A 639 4.15 -11.92 -15.24
N VAL A 640 2.95 -11.35 -15.04
CA VAL A 640 2.29 -11.22 -13.73
C VAL A 640 2.07 -12.59 -13.07
N ARG A 641 1.73 -13.61 -13.87
CA ARG A 641 1.53 -14.99 -13.38
C ARG A 641 2.82 -15.82 -13.28
N GLY A 642 3.99 -15.21 -13.47
CA GLY A 642 5.28 -15.88 -13.28
C GLY A 642 5.71 -16.81 -14.42
N ALA A 643 5.03 -16.78 -15.58
CA ALA A 643 5.52 -17.43 -16.79
C ALA A 643 6.63 -16.55 -17.41
N GLY A 644 7.84 -16.66 -16.86
CA GLY A 644 9.01 -15.88 -17.30
C GLY A 644 9.30 -16.00 -18.80
N GLY A 645 10.05 -15.03 -19.34
CA GLY A 645 10.54 -15.02 -20.73
C GLY A 645 9.89 -13.99 -21.66
N ASN A 646 8.78 -13.38 -21.26
CA ASN A 646 8.05 -12.42 -22.11
C ASN A 646 8.34 -10.93 -21.82
N ARG A 647 9.18 -10.59 -20.82
CA ARG A 647 9.39 -9.19 -20.40
C ARG A 647 9.95 -8.31 -21.52
N THR A 648 11.05 -8.71 -22.17
CA THR A 648 11.63 -7.95 -23.29
C THR A 648 10.64 -7.78 -24.43
N ARG A 649 9.94 -8.87 -24.78
CA ARG A 649 8.94 -8.90 -25.85
C ARG A 649 7.75 -7.97 -25.55
N PHE A 650 7.23 -8.02 -24.32
CA PHE A 650 6.21 -7.10 -23.84
C PHE A 650 6.68 -5.67 -23.96
N THR A 651 7.88 -5.34 -23.47
CA THR A 651 8.41 -3.98 -23.50
C THR A 651 8.47 -3.43 -24.93
N THR A 652 9.02 -4.20 -25.88
CA THR A 652 9.07 -3.79 -27.29
C THR A 652 7.69 -3.57 -27.89
N ALA A 653 6.75 -4.51 -27.69
CA ALA A 653 5.40 -4.40 -28.21
C ALA A 653 4.61 -3.24 -27.59
N ALA A 654 4.80 -3.01 -26.28
CA ALA A 654 4.13 -1.96 -25.52
C ALA A 654 4.54 -0.57 -26.01
N LEU A 655 5.85 -0.35 -26.18
CA LEU A 655 6.38 0.91 -26.73
C LEU A 655 5.86 1.18 -28.15
N ALA A 656 5.82 0.15 -29.00
CA ALA A 656 5.28 0.28 -30.36
C ALA A 656 3.78 0.62 -30.36
N TYR A 657 2.99 -0.01 -29.48
CA TYR A 657 1.55 0.26 -29.35
C TYR A 657 1.26 1.67 -28.82
N ILE A 658 2.05 2.14 -27.84
CA ILE A 658 1.96 3.52 -27.32
C ILE A 658 2.30 4.52 -28.42
N ALA A 659 3.41 4.30 -29.14
CA ALA A 659 3.83 5.17 -30.24
C ALA A 659 2.80 5.25 -31.37
N ALA A 660 2.06 4.16 -31.60
CA ALA A 660 0.96 4.11 -32.58
C ALA A 660 -0.35 4.76 -32.08
N GLY A 661 -0.40 5.32 -30.86
CA GLY A 661 -1.60 5.93 -30.30
C GLY A 661 -2.72 4.95 -30.01
N GLY A 662 -2.40 3.71 -29.64
CA GLY A 662 -3.39 2.67 -29.36
C GLY A 662 -4.42 3.10 -28.31
N ALA A 663 -5.66 2.62 -28.44
CA ALA A 663 -6.80 3.07 -27.61
C ALA A 663 -6.60 2.92 -26.09
N ASN A 664 -5.70 2.01 -25.67
CA ASN A 664 -5.38 1.74 -24.27
C ASN A 664 -3.93 2.13 -23.90
N ALA A 665 -3.30 3.04 -24.66
CA ALA A 665 -1.88 3.38 -24.49
C ALA A 665 -1.51 3.83 -23.07
N ALA A 666 -2.39 4.57 -22.38
CA ALA A 666 -2.16 5.01 -21.00
C ALA A 666 -2.01 3.83 -20.02
N LEU A 667 -2.90 2.82 -20.11
CA LEU A 667 -2.82 1.62 -19.28
C LEU A 667 -1.57 0.79 -19.60
N VAL A 668 -1.17 0.71 -20.88
CA VAL A 668 0.06 0.03 -21.29
C VAL A 668 1.30 0.74 -20.75
N ALA A 669 1.30 2.07 -20.68
CA ALA A 669 2.36 2.85 -20.07
C ALA A 669 2.46 2.57 -18.55
N ASP A 670 1.31 2.45 -17.87
CA ASP A 670 1.28 2.05 -16.46
C ASP A 670 1.84 0.63 -16.25
N TRP A 671 1.52 -0.31 -17.14
CA TRP A 671 2.08 -1.67 -17.12
C TRP A 671 3.61 -1.66 -17.27
N LEU A 672 4.15 -0.85 -18.19
CA LEU A 672 5.60 -0.66 -18.34
C LEU A 672 6.25 -0.10 -17.07
N ALA A 673 5.65 0.93 -16.47
CA ALA A 673 6.15 1.55 -15.25
C ALA A 673 6.14 0.59 -14.06
N ALA A 674 5.12 -0.28 -13.96
CA ALA A 674 5.06 -1.30 -12.92
C ALA A 674 6.18 -2.33 -13.04
N LEU A 675 6.44 -2.85 -14.25
CA LEU A 675 7.52 -3.83 -14.46
C LEU A 675 8.92 -3.25 -14.28
N GLY A 676 9.11 -1.94 -14.53
CA GLY A 676 10.38 -1.26 -14.29
C GLY A 676 10.74 -1.18 -12.81
N ARG A 677 9.75 -1.14 -11.91
CA ARG A 677 9.95 -1.03 -10.46
C ARG A 677 10.31 -2.35 -9.79
N GLU A 678 9.79 -3.49 -10.28
CA GLU A 678 10.20 -4.82 -9.78
C GLU A 678 11.66 -5.16 -10.07
N GLY A 679 12.29 -4.48 -11.03
CA GLY A 679 13.68 -4.72 -11.41
C GLY A 679 14.72 -3.90 -10.64
N GLN A 680 14.29 -2.98 -9.77
CA GLN A 680 15.15 -2.11 -8.96
C GLN A 680 15.16 -2.56 -7.50
#